data_AF-A0AAN9PED6-F1
#
_entry.id   AF-A0AAN9PED6-F1
#
_cell.length_a   1.000
_cell.length_b   1.000
_cell.length_c   1.000
_cell.angle_alpha   90.00
_cell.angle_beta   90.00
_cell.angle_gamma   90.00
#
_symmetry.space_group_name_H-M   'P 1'
#
loop_
_entity.id
_entity.type
_entity.pdbx_description
1 polymer ?
#
loop_
_entity_poly.entity_id
_entity_poly.type
_entity_poly.pdbx_seq_one_letter_code
_entity_poly.pdbx_strand_id
1 'polypeptide(L)'
;MTIYFYIRRKRDTGLFFILLEVIFLLCIFGRFGVFVNPKIMADGVVAFLLQNLSRLLEDELKLLSGVEDKINSLCNELKFIDIFLKSSEGKRNDKVVKEVISQIRDVAYKAEDVIDTYIANVTKHRTRNMLCQLFHFKERFMVLHKVNAEIERIKRSIGDIYKSKDRYGIGQGEFQSEEAAAADSLRKRRRDVEEDDVVGFVHDSSLVIEQLMDCDSRRKVVSIIGMGGLGKTTLARKIFNNKKVRELFPCRAWGYVSNDYRARELLLSLLKCLLSIAEYNDLLKKIKDEGEELSEEELKMMLREWLKGKKYLLVLDDIWKAQVWDEVKSAFPDNKNGSRILITSRINELAHYTGTLSPYLPFLSKDESWELFSNKVFRGEECPSNLQPLGRSIVETCRGLPLAIVVLAGLVAKKEKSEREWKRIMEVSWRITLDKNEVMDILKLSYDSLPQGLKPCFLYFGIYPEDYEISVRQLIQLWTAEGFIHRQETGIPSTQELEDIADYYLDELVDRSLVQVVSRRSDGGVKTCRIHDLLRDLCLLESKSNKFLEVYTEANIDTLSLSNPRRLSLQCKAQSYISTRKFNRSYTRSLFIFSETMHTYDFPKNIKLARVLYSKSIGTMNYSLHSAFKTMIHLRYLRIDTGVSHVPASICNLWNLELLDLRYKESVSSAIWKLKRLRHVYLRGGQKLPEAKRKRMDNLQTLWLKAYDRQMVSVLNKDMFPYNEFPKLRKLVLYYPFHPPSHEQLPALQLPNLHHLTNLHTLKIVDFLELSPEASDFPSNVTKITWKQIHLDNDLFSTKALGCLANLQILKLERQRSQDVFDLDVGAGEFPQLQVFQMREMKVRNWRLDKSAMPCLRHLLIDSCEYLDELPEELWSLTTLRKVHTVQPSERLANRLQNVELKNSCKLIISHAPPSC
;
A
#
# COMPACT_ATOMS: atom_id res chain seq x y z
N MET A 1 25.35 65.49 -18.19
CA MET A 1 26.82 65.44 -18.30
C MET A 1 27.55 65.09 -17.00
N THR A 2 26.91 65.14 -15.83
CA THR A 2 27.55 64.82 -14.53
C THR A 2 27.54 63.33 -14.15
N ILE A 3 26.80 62.47 -14.87
CA ILE A 3 26.81 61.00 -14.68
C ILE A 3 27.92 60.34 -15.52
N TYR A 4 28.45 61.02 -16.53
CA TYR A 4 29.49 60.48 -17.41
C TYR A 4 30.88 60.44 -16.76
N PHE A 5 31.10 61.23 -15.70
CA PHE A 5 32.39 61.28 -14.99
C PHE A 5 32.50 60.33 -13.78
N TYR A 6 31.40 59.74 -13.32
CA TYR A 6 31.44 58.80 -12.18
C TYR A 6 31.74 57.35 -12.60
N ILE A 7 31.69 57.04 -13.91
CA ILE A 7 31.91 55.69 -14.46
C ILE A 7 33.27 55.57 -15.17
N ARG A 8 34.31 56.30 -14.71
CA ARG A 8 35.68 56.11 -15.22
C ARG A 8 36.70 55.65 -14.19
N ARG A 9 36.26 55.19 -13.00
CA ARG A 9 37.19 54.66 -12.00
C ARG A 9 36.58 53.59 -11.09
N LYS A 10 36.17 52.46 -11.67
CA LYS A 10 36.28 51.13 -11.05
C LYS A 10 36.00 50.06 -12.11
N ARG A 11 37.02 49.23 -12.38
CA ARG A 11 36.87 47.94 -13.08
C ARG A 11 36.09 47.02 -12.16
N ASP A 12 34.76 46.99 -12.30
CA ASP A 12 33.92 45.94 -11.72
C ASP A 12 33.09 45.32 -12.85
N THR A 13 33.66 44.29 -13.48
CA THR A 13 33.06 43.47 -14.53
C THR A 13 31.93 42.54 -14.02
N GLY A 14 31.51 42.68 -12.76
CA GLY A 14 30.46 41.84 -12.15
C GLY A 14 29.04 42.41 -12.21
N LEU A 15 28.85 43.73 -12.15
CA LEU A 15 27.49 44.32 -12.10
C LEU A 15 26.82 44.46 -13.46
N PHE A 16 27.59 44.53 -14.56
CA PHE A 16 27.05 44.72 -15.90
C PHE A 16 26.33 43.47 -16.44
N PHE A 17 26.74 42.28 -16.01
CA PHE A 17 26.09 41.01 -16.36
C PHE A 17 24.78 40.77 -15.58
N ILE A 18 24.72 41.22 -14.33
CA ILE A 18 23.53 41.05 -13.48
C ILE A 18 22.40 41.98 -13.93
N LEU A 19 22.72 43.20 -14.40
CA LEU A 19 21.71 44.11 -14.93
C LEU A 19 21.15 43.65 -16.30
N LEU A 20 21.96 43.00 -17.14
CA LEU A 20 21.50 42.44 -18.40
C LEU A 20 20.60 41.21 -18.20
N GLU A 21 20.90 40.34 -17.24
CA GLU A 21 20.02 39.19 -16.92
C GLU A 21 18.66 39.63 -16.38
N VAL A 22 18.59 40.67 -15.55
CA VAL A 22 17.32 41.17 -14.99
C VAL A 22 16.46 41.87 -16.05
N ILE A 23 17.05 42.57 -17.01
CA ILE A 23 16.33 43.23 -18.11
C ILE A 23 15.88 42.20 -19.17
N PHE A 24 16.66 41.13 -19.39
CA PHE A 24 16.28 40.04 -20.31
C PHE A 24 15.15 39.17 -19.72
N LEU A 25 15.14 38.95 -18.39
CA LEU A 25 14.06 38.23 -17.69
C LEU A 25 12.72 38.98 -17.67
N LEU A 26 12.72 40.31 -17.74
CA LEU A 26 11.50 41.12 -17.78
C LEU A 26 10.87 41.22 -19.19
N CYS A 27 11.62 40.91 -20.26
CA CYS A 27 11.12 40.99 -21.63
C CYS A 27 10.51 39.66 -22.17
N ILE A 28 10.71 38.53 -21.47
CA ILE A 28 10.23 37.20 -21.92
C ILE A 28 8.83 36.87 -21.39
N PHE A 29 8.30 37.59 -20.39
CA PHE A 29 6.98 37.32 -19.81
C PHE A 29 5.77 37.85 -20.60
N GLY A 30 5.96 38.26 -21.85
CA GLY A 30 4.91 38.89 -22.65
C GLY A 30 4.82 38.37 -24.07
N ARG A 31 4.55 37.07 -24.28
CA ARG A 31 3.71 36.56 -25.38
C ARG A 31 3.77 35.02 -25.52
N PHE A 32 2.62 34.48 -25.93
CA PHE A 32 2.33 33.11 -26.34
C PHE A 32 1.98 32.10 -25.24
N GLY A 33 0.71 32.16 -24.83
CA GLY A 33 -0.06 30.95 -24.62
C GLY A 33 -0.56 30.41 -25.95
N VAL A 34 -0.42 29.10 -26.16
CA VAL A 34 -1.30 28.28 -27.03
C VAL A 34 -1.39 26.89 -26.40
N PHE A 35 -2.62 26.49 -26.12
CA PHE A 35 -3.09 25.17 -25.67
C PHE A 35 -2.78 24.07 -26.70
N VAL A 36 -2.57 22.83 -26.26
CA VAL A 36 -3.31 21.61 -26.67
C VAL A 36 -2.77 20.37 -25.93
N ASN A 37 -3.71 19.60 -25.36
CA ASN A 37 -3.59 18.32 -24.64
C ASN A 37 -2.79 17.22 -25.39
N PRO A 38 -1.96 16.42 -24.70
CA PRO A 38 -1.58 15.08 -25.19
C PRO A 38 -2.17 13.98 -24.27
N LYS A 39 -3.22 13.29 -24.74
CA LYS A 39 -3.68 12.02 -24.15
C LYS A 39 -3.38 10.84 -25.08
N ILE A 40 -3.16 9.68 -24.46
CA ILE A 40 -3.00 8.32 -25.01
C ILE A 40 -1.62 8.03 -25.66
N MET A 41 -0.68 7.37 -24.95
CA MET A 41 0.66 6.92 -25.36
C MET A 41 0.83 5.36 -25.33
N ALA A 42 1.33 4.70 -26.38
CA ALA A 42 1.10 3.26 -26.60
C ALA A 42 1.93 2.20 -25.82
N ASP A 43 2.79 2.59 -24.87
CA ASP A 43 3.39 1.70 -23.85
C ASP A 43 3.37 2.43 -22.52
N GLY A 44 2.63 1.93 -21.52
CA GLY A 44 2.40 2.66 -20.27
C GLY A 44 3.67 3.00 -19.50
N VAL A 45 4.74 2.20 -19.62
CA VAL A 45 6.02 2.47 -18.96
C VAL A 45 6.78 3.55 -19.72
N VAL A 46 6.86 3.45 -21.04
CA VAL A 46 7.53 4.46 -21.89
C VAL A 46 6.78 5.79 -21.83
N ALA A 47 5.46 5.75 -21.90
CA ALA A 47 4.57 6.88 -21.78
C ALA A 47 4.80 7.67 -20.50
N PHE A 48 4.77 6.95 -19.39
CA PHE A 48 5.07 7.48 -18.07
C PHE A 48 6.46 8.12 -18.03
N LEU A 49 7.47 7.49 -18.63
CA LEU A 49 8.83 8.02 -18.68
C LEU A 49 8.90 9.31 -19.49
N LEU A 50 8.28 9.36 -20.67
CA LEU A 50 8.26 10.55 -21.52
C LEU A 50 7.51 11.71 -20.85
N GLN A 51 6.38 11.42 -20.19
CA GLN A 51 5.60 12.41 -19.47
C GLN A 51 6.37 12.94 -18.25
N ASN A 52 7.00 12.05 -17.48
CA ASN A 52 7.85 12.46 -16.37
C ASN A 52 9.06 13.27 -16.83
N LEU A 53 9.69 12.87 -17.93
CA LEU A 53 10.83 13.59 -18.48
C LEU A 53 10.41 14.99 -18.90
N SER A 54 9.28 15.11 -19.61
CA SER A 54 8.73 16.41 -20.05
C SER A 54 8.47 17.32 -18.84
N ARG A 55 7.86 16.78 -17.78
CA ARG A 55 7.58 17.55 -16.57
C ARG A 55 8.83 17.91 -15.77
N LEU A 56 9.79 16.98 -15.64
CA LEU A 56 11.09 17.25 -15.01
C LEU A 56 11.80 18.40 -15.73
N LEU A 57 11.65 18.48 -17.05
CA LEU A 57 12.23 19.54 -17.85
C LEU A 57 11.48 20.86 -17.67
N GLU A 58 10.15 20.85 -17.61
CA GLU A 58 9.29 22.02 -17.36
C GLU A 58 9.46 22.60 -15.94
N ASP A 59 9.41 21.76 -14.90
CA ASP A 59 9.51 22.14 -13.49
C ASP A 59 10.89 22.76 -13.16
N GLU A 60 11.94 22.34 -13.86
CA GLU A 60 13.33 22.68 -13.56
C GLU A 60 14.00 23.60 -14.61
N LEU A 61 13.23 24.20 -15.53
CA LEU A 61 13.76 25.15 -16.56
C LEU A 61 14.64 26.25 -15.93
N LYS A 62 14.28 26.74 -14.73
CA LYS A 62 15.04 27.75 -13.97
C LYS A 62 16.41 27.26 -13.48
N LEU A 63 16.62 25.95 -13.35
CA LEU A 63 17.91 25.35 -12.96
C LEU A 63 18.80 25.01 -14.17
N LEU A 64 18.22 25.00 -15.38
CA LEU A 64 18.82 24.51 -16.62
C LEU A 64 19.36 25.62 -17.54
N SER A 65 19.51 26.85 -17.03
CA SER A 65 19.99 28.03 -17.77
C SER A 65 21.27 27.72 -18.58
N GLY A 66 21.19 27.84 -19.91
CA GLY A 66 22.27 27.56 -20.87
C GLY A 66 22.16 26.25 -21.68
N VAL A 67 21.18 25.38 -21.40
CA VAL A 67 20.86 24.18 -22.23
C VAL A 67 19.39 24.16 -22.67
N GLU A 68 18.65 25.25 -22.43
CA GLU A 68 17.20 25.37 -22.61
C GLU A 68 16.76 24.99 -24.03
N ASP A 69 17.37 25.55 -25.07
CA ASP A 69 17.01 25.27 -26.47
C ASP A 69 17.19 23.80 -26.84
N LYS A 70 18.24 23.16 -26.29
CA LYS A 70 18.55 21.76 -26.58
C LYS A 70 17.62 20.80 -25.85
N ILE A 71 17.22 21.17 -24.64
CA ILE A 71 16.22 20.49 -23.83
C ILE A 71 14.85 20.62 -24.47
N ASN A 72 14.44 21.80 -24.91
CA ASN A 72 13.19 22.03 -25.63
C ASN A 72 13.15 21.24 -26.94
N SER A 73 14.26 21.20 -27.68
CA SER A 73 14.38 20.35 -28.86
C SER A 73 14.28 18.86 -28.52
N LEU A 74 14.86 18.39 -27.40
CA LEU A 74 14.68 17.02 -26.93
C LEU A 74 13.22 16.74 -26.54
N CYS A 75 12.54 17.67 -25.86
CA CYS A 75 11.10 17.56 -25.56
C CYS A 75 10.27 17.40 -26.84
N ASN A 76 10.59 18.15 -27.89
CA ASN A 76 9.88 18.04 -29.16
C ASN A 76 10.09 16.67 -29.82
N GLU A 77 11.31 16.14 -29.82
CA GLU A 77 11.59 14.77 -30.29
C GLU A 77 10.80 13.71 -29.51
N LEU A 78 10.74 13.84 -28.19
CA LEU A 78 9.99 12.93 -27.31
C LEU A 78 8.47 13.02 -27.55
N LYS A 79 7.95 14.20 -27.89
CA LYS A 79 6.55 14.38 -28.32
C LYS A 79 6.26 13.65 -29.64
N PHE A 80 7.18 13.71 -30.61
CA PHE A 80 7.02 12.95 -31.85
C PHE A 80 7.09 11.44 -31.63
N ILE A 81 7.96 10.99 -30.73
CA ILE A 81 8.03 9.57 -30.33
C ILE A 81 6.72 9.13 -29.67
N ASP A 82 6.15 9.96 -28.80
CA ASP A 82 4.84 9.69 -28.22
C ASP A 82 3.79 9.49 -29.32
N ILE A 83 3.67 10.44 -30.26
CA ILE A 83 2.75 10.36 -31.41
C ILE A 83 2.97 9.08 -32.22
N PHE A 84 4.23 8.70 -32.46
CA PHE A 84 4.59 7.47 -33.16
C PHE A 84 4.10 6.21 -32.42
N LEU A 85 4.27 6.16 -31.10
CA LEU A 85 3.78 5.06 -30.28
C LEU A 85 2.26 4.92 -30.47
N LYS A 86 1.49 6.02 -30.41
CA LYS A 86 0.01 6.00 -30.61
C LYS A 86 -0.38 5.35 -31.93
N SER A 87 0.31 5.71 -33.01
CA SER A 87 0.01 5.22 -34.36
C SER A 87 0.34 3.74 -34.58
N SER A 88 1.07 3.10 -33.66
CA SER A 88 1.55 1.71 -33.79
C SER A 88 0.75 0.70 -32.97
N GLU A 89 -0.31 1.14 -32.29
CA GLU A 89 -1.06 0.35 -31.29
C GLU A 89 -1.74 -0.92 -31.85
N GLY A 90 -2.07 -0.93 -33.15
CA GLY A 90 -2.65 -2.10 -33.84
C GLY A 90 -1.64 -3.15 -34.35
N LYS A 91 -0.33 -2.87 -34.30
CA LYS A 91 0.74 -3.75 -34.84
C LYS A 91 1.72 -4.24 -33.76
N ARG A 92 1.27 -4.32 -32.50
CA ARG A 92 2.09 -4.65 -31.31
C ARG A 92 2.84 -6.00 -31.36
N ASN A 93 2.38 -6.96 -32.17
CA ASN A 93 3.06 -8.26 -32.32
C ASN A 93 4.17 -8.27 -33.37
N ASP A 94 4.37 -7.17 -34.08
CA ASP A 94 5.50 -7.03 -34.98
C ASP A 94 6.81 -6.94 -34.17
N LYS A 95 7.73 -7.86 -34.46
CA LYS A 95 9.07 -7.92 -33.82
C LYS A 95 9.82 -6.61 -34.02
N VAL A 96 9.62 -5.93 -35.15
CA VAL A 96 10.25 -4.64 -35.46
C VAL A 96 9.71 -3.53 -34.54
N VAL A 97 8.40 -3.50 -34.31
CA VAL A 97 7.76 -2.51 -33.41
C VAL A 97 8.22 -2.72 -31.97
N LYS A 98 8.31 -3.97 -31.50
CA LYS A 98 8.81 -4.28 -30.14
C LYS A 98 10.26 -3.83 -29.94
N GLU A 99 11.12 -4.02 -30.94
CA GLU A 99 12.52 -3.59 -30.88
C GLU A 99 12.64 -2.06 -30.86
N VAL A 100 11.87 -1.36 -31.71
CA VAL A 100 11.84 0.11 -31.72
C VAL A 100 11.37 0.69 -30.37
N ILE A 101 10.31 0.13 -29.78
CA ILE A 101 9.83 0.53 -28.44
C ILE A 101 10.92 0.33 -27.38
N SER A 102 11.65 -0.78 -27.45
CA SER A 102 12.77 -1.06 -26.54
C SER A 102 13.88 -0.02 -26.65
N GLN A 103 14.24 0.40 -27.87
CA GLN A 103 15.26 1.41 -28.10
C GLN A 103 14.83 2.80 -27.62
N ILE A 104 13.58 3.19 -27.89
CA ILE A 104 12.99 4.44 -27.39
C ILE A 104 13.08 4.49 -25.85
N ARG A 105 12.74 3.39 -25.20
CA ARG A 105 12.77 3.26 -23.74
C ARG A 105 14.18 3.43 -23.18
N ASP A 106 15.17 2.79 -23.79
CA ASP A 106 16.57 2.90 -23.37
C ASP A 106 17.08 4.35 -23.50
N VAL A 107 16.68 5.03 -24.57
CA VAL A 107 16.99 6.44 -24.80
C VAL A 107 16.32 7.34 -23.76
N ALA A 108 15.03 7.15 -23.48
CA ALA A 108 14.28 7.93 -22.49
C ALA A 108 14.87 7.75 -21.08
N TYR A 109 15.23 6.52 -20.72
CA TYR A 109 15.94 6.23 -19.48
C TYR A 109 17.27 6.97 -19.37
N LYS A 110 18.07 6.95 -20.44
CA LYS A 110 19.35 7.66 -20.47
C LYS A 110 19.17 9.16 -20.32
N ALA A 111 18.14 9.73 -20.97
CA ALA A 111 17.80 11.15 -20.84
C ALA A 111 17.48 11.51 -19.39
N GLU A 112 16.63 10.72 -18.72
CA GLU A 112 16.22 10.95 -17.32
C GLU A 112 17.45 10.93 -16.39
N ASP A 113 18.39 10.01 -16.63
CA ASP A 113 19.60 9.89 -15.81
C ASP A 113 20.56 11.06 -15.99
N VAL A 114 20.68 11.57 -17.22
CA VAL A 114 21.51 12.73 -17.53
C VAL A 114 20.95 13.99 -16.88
N ILE A 115 19.64 14.21 -16.99
CA ILE A 115 18.94 15.36 -16.40
C ILE A 115 19.05 15.32 -14.88
N ASP A 116 18.72 14.19 -14.25
CA ASP A 116 18.76 14.09 -12.80
C ASP A 116 20.21 14.18 -12.26
N THR A 117 21.20 13.66 -12.99
CA THR A 117 22.62 13.85 -12.64
C THR A 117 23.02 15.32 -12.72
N TYR A 118 22.55 16.05 -13.73
CA TYR A 118 22.77 17.49 -13.86
C TYR A 118 22.17 18.25 -12.68
N ILE A 119 20.90 18.00 -12.36
CA ILE A 119 20.20 18.62 -11.22
C ILE A 119 20.95 18.35 -9.91
N ALA A 120 21.42 17.12 -9.69
CA ALA A 120 22.22 16.76 -8.52
C ALA A 120 23.53 17.54 -8.42
N ASN A 121 24.22 17.73 -9.54
CA ASN A 121 25.46 18.50 -9.58
C ASN A 121 25.21 19.99 -9.34
N VAL A 122 24.24 20.59 -10.03
CA VAL A 122 23.91 22.02 -9.87
C VAL A 122 23.48 22.34 -8.44
N THR A 123 22.65 21.49 -7.83
CA THR A 123 22.19 21.65 -6.45
C THR A 123 23.36 21.60 -5.46
N LYS A 124 24.29 20.67 -5.66
CA LYS A 124 25.51 20.56 -4.85
C LYS A 124 26.40 21.80 -4.96
N HIS A 125 26.48 22.43 -6.13
CA HIS A 125 27.23 23.67 -6.33
C HIS A 125 26.61 24.87 -5.62
N ARG A 126 25.27 25.00 -5.60
CA ARG A 126 24.56 26.09 -4.90
C ARG A 126 24.71 26.04 -3.38
N THR A 127 24.92 24.86 -2.80
CA THR A 127 25.15 24.68 -1.35
C THR A 127 26.59 24.97 -0.87
N ARG A 128 27.53 25.37 -1.74
CA ARG A 128 28.93 25.68 -1.39
C ARG A 128 29.15 27.19 -1.18
N ASN A 129 30.12 27.57 -0.35
CA ASN A 129 30.50 28.97 -0.10
C ASN A 129 30.95 29.70 -1.39
N MET A 130 30.73 31.01 -1.45
CA MET A 130 30.99 31.91 -2.61
C MET A 130 32.37 31.73 -3.27
N LEU A 131 33.44 31.58 -2.48
CA LEU A 131 34.79 31.37 -2.99
C LEU A 131 34.96 30.01 -3.70
N CYS A 132 34.34 28.94 -3.18
CA CYS A 132 34.34 27.62 -3.83
C CYS A 132 33.49 27.59 -5.11
N GLN A 133 32.50 28.47 -5.27
CA GLN A 133 31.67 28.53 -6.47
C GLN A 133 32.46 29.06 -7.69
N LEU A 134 33.44 29.95 -7.46
CA LEU A 134 34.29 30.54 -8.50
C LEU A 134 35.36 29.57 -9.04
N PHE A 135 35.97 28.74 -8.19
CA PHE A 135 37.04 27.81 -8.61
C PHE A 135 36.55 26.54 -9.33
N HIS A 136 35.27 26.17 -9.20
CA HIS A 136 34.69 24.99 -9.84
C HIS A 136 33.86 25.31 -11.10
N PHE A 137 34.00 26.52 -11.67
CA PHE A 137 33.37 26.90 -12.94
C PHE A 137 33.73 25.91 -14.08
N LYS A 138 34.97 25.40 -14.08
CA LYS A 138 35.48 24.39 -15.01
C LYS A 138 34.75 23.04 -14.88
N GLU A 139 34.41 22.61 -13.65
CA GLU A 139 33.61 21.39 -13.42
C GLU A 139 32.16 21.57 -13.88
N ARG A 140 31.54 22.73 -13.61
CA ARG A 140 30.18 23.06 -14.07
C ARG A 140 30.11 23.04 -15.60
N PHE A 141 31.11 23.63 -16.28
CA PHE A 141 31.22 23.63 -17.74
C PHE A 141 31.48 22.23 -18.30
N MET A 142 32.33 21.41 -17.67
CA MET A 142 32.55 20.00 -18.07
C MET A 142 31.29 19.14 -17.91
N VAL A 143 30.53 19.30 -16.83
CA VAL A 143 29.26 18.61 -16.63
C VAL A 143 28.23 19.07 -17.67
N LEU A 144 28.17 20.37 -17.96
CA LEU A 144 27.31 20.94 -19.01
C LEU A 144 27.66 20.35 -20.38
N HIS A 145 28.94 20.30 -20.75
CA HIS A 145 29.40 19.69 -22.01
C HIS A 145 29.09 18.20 -22.09
N LYS A 146 29.23 17.45 -20.99
CA LYS A 146 28.91 16.02 -20.95
C LYS A 146 27.41 15.76 -21.13
N VAL A 147 26.57 16.53 -20.44
CA VAL A 147 25.11 16.51 -20.60
C VAL A 147 24.73 16.86 -22.02
N ASN A 148 25.36 17.90 -22.59
CA ASN A 148 25.14 18.35 -23.95
C ASN A 148 25.50 17.27 -24.99
N ALA A 149 26.68 16.63 -24.84
CA ALA A 149 27.11 15.55 -25.71
C ALA A 149 26.19 14.32 -25.64
N GLU A 150 25.67 13.99 -24.46
CA GLU A 150 24.71 12.89 -24.29
C GLU A 150 23.33 13.23 -24.88
N ILE A 151 22.85 14.48 -24.75
CA ILE A 151 21.62 14.94 -25.42
C ILE A 151 21.76 14.81 -26.95
N GLU A 152 22.88 15.25 -27.52
CA GLU A 152 23.12 15.09 -28.97
C GLU A 152 23.28 13.63 -29.39
N ARG A 153 23.76 12.76 -28.49
CA ARG A 153 23.82 11.32 -28.73
C ARG A 153 22.41 10.70 -28.74
N ILE A 154 21.57 11.11 -27.79
CA ILE A 154 20.15 10.72 -27.72
C ILE A 154 19.42 11.14 -28.99
N LYS A 155 19.57 12.39 -29.44
CA LYS A 155 18.95 12.88 -30.69
C LYS A 155 19.37 12.07 -31.91
N ARG A 156 20.66 11.73 -32.03
CA ARG A 156 21.15 10.85 -33.11
C ARG A 156 20.49 9.48 -33.06
N SER A 157 20.42 8.85 -31.88
CA SER A 157 19.74 7.56 -31.72
C SER A 157 18.26 7.64 -32.09
N ILE A 158 17.56 8.73 -31.74
CA ILE A 158 16.16 8.97 -32.15
C ILE A 158 16.06 9.12 -33.68
N GLY A 159 16.94 9.92 -34.29
CA GLY A 159 16.99 10.09 -35.73
C GLY A 159 17.27 8.79 -36.50
N ASP A 160 18.13 7.92 -35.96
CA ASP A 160 18.42 6.61 -36.54
C ASP A 160 17.21 5.67 -36.47
N ILE A 161 16.45 5.70 -35.36
CA ILE A 161 15.16 5.00 -35.22
C ILE A 161 14.18 5.46 -36.31
N TYR A 162 14.02 6.78 -36.52
CA TYR A 162 13.16 7.29 -37.59
C TYR A 162 13.61 6.88 -39.00
N LYS A 163 14.92 6.95 -39.30
CA LYS A 163 15.45 6.52 -40.61
C LYS A 163 15.30 5.01 -40.87
N SER A 164 15.14 4.21 -39.82
CA SER A 164 14.81 2.79 -39.95
C SER A 164 13.32 2.57 -40.24
N LYS A 165 12.43 3.42 -39.73
CA LYS A 165 10.98 3.36 -40.00
C LYS A 165 10.65 3.46 -41.49
N ASP A 166 11.29 4.39 -42.20
CA ASP A 166 11.06 4.59 -43.65
C ASP A 166 11.51 3.38 -44.48
N ARG A 167 12.41 2.54 -43.96
CA ARG A 167 12.86 1.30 -44.60
C ARG A 167 11.89 0.12 -44.43
N TYR A 168 10.97 0.17 -43.46
CA TYR A 168 10.12 -0.97 -43.09
C TYR A 168 8.60 -0.72 -43.32
N GLY A 169 8.21 0.40 -43.93
CA GLY A 169 6.86 0.56 -44.50
C GLY A 169 5.69 0.48 -43.52
N ILE A 170 5.81 1.02 -42.30
CA ILE A 170 4.71 1.05 -41.33
C ILE A 170 3.75 2.20 -41.64
N GLY A 171 2.74 1.93 -42.49
CA GLY A 171 1.67 2.87 -42.83
C GLY A 171 0.65 3.11 -41.70
N GLN A 172 0.04 4.31 -41.73
CA GLN A 172 -1.00 4.81 -40.83
C GLN A 172 -2.29 3.97 -40.92
N GLY A 173 -2.85 3.60 -39.78
CA GLY A 173 -4.23 3.12 -39.68
C GLY A 173 -5.06 4.15 -38.93
N GLU A 174 -6.19 4.54 -39.51
CA GLU A 174 -7.20 5.37 -38.84
C GLU A 174 -7.97 4.54 -37.83
N PHE A 175 -8.10 5.04 -36.60
CA PHE A 175 -9.22 4.71 -35.72
C PHE A 175 -9.62 5.91 -34.87
N GLN A 176 -10.88 6.28 -34.99
CA GLN A 176 -11.63 7.05 -34.01
C GLN A 176 -11.93 6.17 -32.78
N SER A 177 -11.89 6.75 -31.59
CA SER A 177 -13.05 6.71 -30.68
C SER A 177 -12.84 7.62 -29.47
N GLU A 178 -13.97 8.20 -29.09
CA GLU A 178 -14.23 9.09 -27.97
C GLU A 178 -13.97 8.39 -26.64
N GLU A 179 -13.45 9.15 -25.67
CA GLU A 179 -13.81 9.03 -24.25
C GLU A 179 -13.24 10.23 -23.49
N ALA A 180 -14.04 11.29 -23.44
CA ALA A 180 -13.87 12.42 -22.55
C ALA A 180 -15.22 12.78 -21.92
N ALA A 181 -15.86 11.83 -21.24
CA ALA A 181 -17.01 12.10 -20.38
C ALA A 181 -17.36 10.89 -19.49
N ALA A 182 -16.50 10.55 -18.52
CA ALA A 182 -16.89 9.62 -17.46
C ALA A 182 -16.03 9.83 -16.21
N ALA A 183 -16.01 11.06 -15.68
CA ALA A 183 -15.37 11.34 -14.40
C ALA A 183 -16.37 11.62 -13.26
N ASP A 184 -17.69 11.60 -13.51
CA ASP A 184 -18.67 12.06 -12.50
C ASP A 184 -19.84 11.09 -12.20
N SER A 185 -19.86 9.88 -12.76
CA SER A 185 -20.95 8.90 -12.53
C SER A 185 -20.56 7.66 -11.71
N LEU A 186 -19.29 7.47 -11.32
CA LEU A 186 -18.84 6.22 -10.68
C LEU A 186 -18.76 6.24 -9.14
N ARG A 187 -19.16 7.33 -8.47
CA ARG A 187 -19.12 7.41 -6.99
C ARG A 187 -20.35 6.87 -6.25
N LYS A 188 -21.41 6.42 -6.96
CA LYS A 188 -22.69 6.06 -6.31
C LYS A 188 -23.09 4.58 -6.31
N ARG A 189 -22.24 3.64 -6.75
CA ARG A 189 -22.52 2.19 -6.65
C ARG A 189 -21.30 1.41 -6.14
N ARG A 190 -21.01 1.55 -4.85
CA ARG A 190 -20.11 0.63 -4.11
C ARG A 190 -20.66 0.42 -2.71
N ARG A 191 -21.13 -0.80 -2.45
CA ARG A 191 -21.24 -1.44 -1.13
C ARG A 191 -21.64 -2.88 -1.35
N ASP A 192 -20.92 -3.74 -0.64
CA ASP A 192 -21.10 -5.18 -0.51
C ASP A 192 -20.74 -6.03 -1.73
N VAL A 193 -20.41 -7.29 -1.45
CA VAL A 193 -20.01 -8.38 -2.35
C VAL A 193 -18.51 -8.48 -2.69
N GLU A 194 -17.73 -9.01 -1.73
CA GLU A 194 -16.54 -9.83 -2.06
C GLU A 194 -16.38 -11.05 -1.13
N GLU A 195 -17.41 -11.44 -0.37
CA GLU A 195 -17.33 -12.66 0.48
C GLU A 195 -18.37 -13.74 0.15
N ASP A 196 -19.39 -13.45 -0.68
CA ASP A 196 -20.53 -14.37 -0.88
C ASP A 196 -20.65 -15.02 -2.30
N ASP A 197 -19.90 -14.56 -3.31
CA ASP A 197 -20.00 -15.10 -4.70
C ASP A 197 -19.05 -16.29 -4.95
N VAL A 198 -19.24 -17.40 -4.23
CA VAL A 198 -18.44 -18.62 -4.44
C VAL A 198 -19.24 -19.65 -5.24
N VAL A 199 -19.02 -19.68 -6.55
CA VAL A 199 -19.69 -20.57 -7.52
C VAL A 199 -18.98 -21.93 -7.63
N GLY A 200 -19.73 -23.00 -7.88
CA GLY A 200 -19.25 -24.34 -8.26
C GLY A 200 -18.70 -25.22 -7.13
N PHE A 201 -18.22 -24.64 -6.03
CA PHE A 201 -17.64 -25.43 -4.92
C PHE A 201 -18.67 -26.09 -3.98
N VAL A 202 -19.90 -26.38 -4.40
CA VAL A 202 -20.90 -26.97 -3.48
C VAL A 202 -20.55 -28.43 -3.21
N HIS A 203 -20.39 -29.24 -4.25
CA HIS A 203 -20.09 -30.66 -4.12
C HIS A 203 -18.71 -30.91 -3.49
N ASP A 204 -17.65 -30.25 -3.98
CA ASP A 204 -16.29 -30.40 -3.46
C ASP A 204 -16.20 -29.99 -1.99
N SER A 205 -16.90 -28.92 -1.58
CA SER A 205 -16.91 -28.50 -0.18
C SER A 205 -17.59 -29.54 0.71
N SER A 206 -18.68 -30.16 0.26
CA SER A 206 -19.37 -31.21 1.00
C SER A 206 -18.49 -32.45 1.16
N LEU A 207 -17.81 -32.88 0.09
CA LEU A 207 -16.88 -34.02 0.14
C LEU A 207 -15.75 -33.80 1.14
N VAL A 208 -15.09 -32.64 1.10
CA VAL A 208 -14.01 -32.34 2.05
C VAL A 208 -14.55 -32.18 3.48
N ILE A 209 -15.75 -31.61 3.66
CA ILE A 209 -16.39 -31.51 4.97
C ILE A 209 -16.71 -32.90 5.54
N GLU A 210 -17.23 -33.82 4.73
CA GLU A 210 -17.48 -35.21 5.13
C GLU A 210 -16.18 -35.90 5.57
N GLN A 211 -15.08 -35.69 4.83
CA GLN A 211 -13.76 -36.18 5.23
C GLN A 211 -13.26 -35.58 6.55
N LEU A 212 -13.52 -34.29 6.79
CA LEU A 212 -13.18 -33.63 8.06
C LEU A 212 -14.04 -34.15 9.23
N MET A 213 -15.28 -34.56 8.95
CA MET A 213 -16.26 -35.06 9.93
C MET A 213 -16.14 -36.56 10.23
N ASP A 214 -15.24 -37.27 9.56
CA ASP A 214 -15.01 -38.70 9.81
C ASP A 214 -14.79 -39.01 11.30
N CYS A 215 -15.32 -40.15 11.76
CA CYS A 215 -15.30 -40.59 13.16
C CYS A 215 -13.93 -41.11 13.63
N ASP A 216 -12.91 -41.15 12.77
CA ASP A 216 -11.57 -41.56 13.17
C ASP A 216 -10.99 -40.61 14.22
N SER A 217 -10.62 -41.18 15.36
CA SER A 217 -10.07 -40.48 16.51
C SER A 217 -8.64 -40.00 16.26
N ARG A 218 -7.89 -40.61 15.33
CA ARG A 218 -6.51 -40.17 15.01
C ARG A 218 -6.49 -38.84 14.28
N ARG A 219 -5.35 -38.15 14.37
CA ARG A 219 -5.09 -36.93 13.60
C ARG A 219 -4.94 -37.27 12.12
N LYS A 220 -5.88 -36.81 11.29
CA LYS A 220 -5.83 -36.98 9.83
C LYS A 220 -5.41 -35.69 9.13
N VAL A 221 -4.71 -35.87 8.02
CA VAL A 221 -4.46 -34.82 7.04
C VAL A 221 -5.54 -34.94 5.97
N VAL A 222 -5.92 -33.85 5.32
CA VAL A 222 -6.78 -33.81 4.14
C VAL A 222 -6.12 -32.84 3.16
N SER A 223 -5.95 -33.23 1.90
CA SER A 223 -5.24 -32.41 0.91
C SER A 223 -6.18 -32.01 -0.23
N ILE A 224 -6.20 -30.72 -0.57
CA ILE A 224 -6.86 -30.16 -1.76
C ILE A 224 -5.79 -29.87 -2.80
N ILE A 225 -5.85 -30.56 -3.93
CA ILE A 225 -4.80 -30.49 -4.96
C ILE A 225 -5.35 -29.87 -6.24
N GLY A 226 -4.53 -29.09 -6.93
CA GLY A 226 -4.89 -28.52 -8.22
C GLY A 226 -3.91 -27.47 -8.73
N MET A 227 -3.96 -27.18 -10.03
CA MET A 227 -3.22 -26.09 -10.67
C MET A 227 -3.45 -24.71 -9.98
N GLY A 228 -2.51 -23.78 -10.17
CA GLY A 228 -2.66 -22.39 -9.74
C GLY A 228 -3.88 -21.72 -10.39
N GLY A 229 -4.61 -20.90 -9.63
CA GLY A 229 -5.81 -20.21 -10.13
C GLY A 229 -7.12 -21.02 -10.13
N LEU A 230 -7.11 -22.30 -9.73
CA LEU A 230 -8.32 -23.14 -9.59
C LEU A 230 -9.20 -22.81 -8.37
N GLY A 231 -8.75 -21.95 -7.47
CA GLY A 231 -9.54 -21.56 -6.28
C GLY A 231 -9.40 -22.49 -5.07
N LYS A 232 -8.29 -23.25 -4.96
CA LYS A 232 -7.99 -24.11 -3.79
C LYS A 232 -8.11 -23.38 -2.45
N THR A 233 -7.45 -22.22 -2.34
CA THR A 233 -7.51 -21.34 -1.17
C THR A 233 -8.95 -20.85 -0.90
N THR A 234 -9.71 -20.57 -1.97
CA THR A 234 -11.12 -20.17 -1.87
C THR A 234 -11.99 -21.30 -1.31
N LEU A 235 -11.81 -22.53 -1.80
CA LEU A 235 -12.49 -23.72 -1.29
C LEU A 235 -12.12 -23.99 0.18
N ALA A 236 -10.83 -23.98 0.52
CA ALA A 236 -10.35 -24.16 1.88
C ALA A 236 -10.93 -23.09 2.82
N ARG A 237 -11.06 -21.84 2.37
CA ARG A 237 -11.65 -20.74 3.15
C ARG A 237 -13.15 -20.95 3.36
N LYS A 238 -13.88 -21.40 2.34
CA LYS A 238 -15.30 -21.77 2.44
C LYS A 238 -15.52 -22.88 3.48
N ILE A 239 -14.66 -23.90 3.47
CA ILE A 239 -14.71 -25.03 4.42
C ILE A 239 -14.36 -24.56 5.84
N PHE A 240 -13.28 -23.80 5.99
CA PHE A 240 -12.81 -23.28 7.28
C PHE A 240 -13.84 -22.40 7.98
N ASN A 241 -14.64 -21.65 7.20
CA ASN A 241 -15.69 -20.76 7.69
C ASN A 241 -17.07 -21.44 7.81
N ASN A 242 -17.22 -22.69 7.36
CA ASN A 242 -18.49 -23.41 7.41
C ASN A 242 -18.96 -23.60 8.86
N LYS A 243 -20.24 -23.30 9.14
CA LYS A 243 -20.82 -23.36 10.50
C LYS A 243 -20.58 -24.71 11.19
N LYS A 244 -20.79 -25.83 10.49
CA LYS A 244 -20.59 -27.16 11.06
C LYS A 244 -19.12 -27.40 11.42
N VAL A 245 -18.19 -27.01 10.55
CA VAL A 245 -16.74 -27.12 10.81
C VAL A 245 -16.32 -26.26 12.01
N ARG A 246 -16.89 -25.05 12.15
CA ARG A 246 -16.63 -24.15 13.29
C ARG A 246 -17.07 -24.74 14.63
N GLU A 247 -18.19 -25.45 14.64
CA GLU A 247 -18.73 -26.12 15.84
C GLU A 247 -17.92 -27.37 16.19
N LEU A 248 -17.46 -28.14 15.20
CA LEU A 248 -16.64 -29.34 15.42
C LEU A 248 -15.22 -29.05 15.90
N PHE A 249 -14.63 -27.93 15.49
CA PHE A 249 -13.25 -27.55 15.78
C PHE A 249 -13.21 -26.17 16.46
N PRO A 250 -13.21 -26.13 17.81
CA PRO A 250 -13.11 -24.87 18.56
C PRO A 250 -11.75 -24.18 18.33
N CYS A 251 -10.70 -24.97 18.20
CA CYS A 251 -9.35 -24.50 17.91
C CYS A 251 -9.07 -24.55 16.41
N ARG A 252 -8.82 -23.38 15.80
CA ARG A 252 -8.58 -23.27 14.36
C ARG A 252 -7.50 -22.24 14.06
N ALA A 253 -6.59 -22.55 13.14
CA ALA A 253 -5.60 -21.60 12.65
C ALA A 253 -5.31 -21.81 11.17
N TRP A 254 -4.84 -20.75 10.52
CA TRP A 254 -4.49 -20.73 9.11
C TRP A 254 -3.05 -20.24 8.97
N GLY A 255 -2.22 -21.04 8.31
CA GLY A 255 -0.84 -20.71 7.97
C GLY A 255 -0.69 -20.69 6.45
N TYR A 256 -0.02 -19.66 5.93
CA TYR A 256 0.34 -19.58 4.52
C TYR A 256 1.75 -20.12 4.32
N VAL A 257 1.94 -20.93 3.29
CA VAL A 257 3.21 -21.56 2.92
C VAL A 257 3.59 -21.00 1.55
N SER A 258 4.58 -20.11 1.49
CA SER A 258 5.07 -19.61 0.20
C SER A 258 6.04 -20.61 -0.46
N ASN A 259 6.37 -20.41 -1.73
CA ASN A 259 7.41 -21.20 -2.42
C ASN A 259 8.79 -21.02 -1.75
N ASP A 260 8.97 -19.86 -1.13
CA ASP A 260 10.10 -19.48 -0.30
C ASP A 260 9.98 -19.94 1.17
N TYR A 261 9.28 -21.07 1.40
CA TYR A 261 8.93 -21.62 2.70
C TYR A 261 10.03 -21.58 3.77
N ARG A 262 9.61 -21.25 5.01
CA ARG A 262 10.36 -21.42 6.25
C ARG A 262 9.47 -22.00 7.34
N ALA A 263 9.89 -23.11 7.95
CA ALA A 263 9.16 -23.73 9.06
C ALA A 263 8.92 -22.73 10.20
N ARG A 264 9.92 -21.93 10.56
CA ARG A 264 9.81 -20.85 11.55
C ARG A 264 8.64 -19.88 11.30
N GLU A 265 8.53 -19.31 10.09
CA GLU A 265 7.49 -18.31 9.78
C GLU A 265 6.10 -18.91 9.82
N LEU A 266 5.96 -20.13 9.28
CA LEU A 266 4.71 -20.88 9.37
C LEU A 266 4.33 -21.11 10.84
N LEU A 267 5.26 -21.59 11.68
CA LEU A 267 5.02 -21.82 13.10
C LEU A 267 4.64 -20.53 13.83
N LEU A 268 5.34 -19.41 13.58
CA LEU A 268 5.01 -18.10 14.14
C LEU A 268 3.64 -17.58 13.67
N SER A 269 3.28 -17.83 12.40
CA SER A 269 1.98 -17.44 11.86
C SER A 269 0.83 -18.24 12.51
N LEU A 270 1.04 -19.53 12.76
CA LEU A 270 0.09 -20.38 13.46
C LEU A 270 -0.03 -19.96 14.94
N LEU A 271 1.10 -19.76 15.62
CA LEU A 271 1.11 -19.27 17.02
C LEU A 271 0.42 -17.91 17.15
N LYS A 272 0.62 -17.00 16.19
CA LYS A 272 -0.08 -15.70 16.16
C LYS A 272 -1.60 -15.85 16.07
N CYS A 273 -2.09 -16.87 15.36
CA CYS A 273 -3.53 -17.15 15.25
C CYS A 273 -4.09 -17.79 16.52
N LEU A 274 -3.28 -18.57 17.23
CA LEU A 274 -3.72 -19.38 18.37
C LEU A 274 -3.56 -18.68 19.73
N LEU A 275 -2.54 -17.85 19.89
CA LEU A 275 -2.24 -17.13 21.12
C LEU A 275 -3.05 -15.83 21.24
N SER A 276 -3.35 -15.42 22.46
CA SER A 276 -3.88 -14.08 22.71
C SER A 276 -2.86 -13.02 22.29
N ILE A 277 -3.34 -11.80 22.00
CA ILE A 277 -2.45 -10.70 21.60
C ILE A 277 -1.44 -10.37 22.70
N ALA A 278 -1.77 -10.56 23.97
CA ALA A 278 -0.85 -10.36 25.09
C ALA A 278 0.28 -11.41 25.06
N GLU A 279 -0.07 -12.70 25.03
CA GLU A 279 0.88 -13.81 24.99
C GLU A 279 1.79 -13.75 23.76
N TYR A 280 1.24 -13.44 22.57
CA TYR A 280 2.03 -13.30 21.36
C TYR A 280 2.96 -12.09 21.40
N ASN A 281 2.53 -10.97 21.99
CA ASN A 281 3.41 -9.81 22.15
C ASN A 281 4.52 -10.08 23.18
N ASP A 282 4.25 -10.84 24.23
CA ASP A 282 5.27 -11.21 25.21
C ASP A 282 6.26 -12.23 24.60
N LEU A 283 5.81 -13.15 23.75
CA LEU A 283 6.68 -13.96 22.89
C LEU A 283 7.57 -13.08 21.99
N LEU A 284 6.97 -12.10 21.31
CA LEU A 284 7.73 -11.15 20.48
C LEU A 284 8.68 -10.26 21.29
N LYS A 285 8.37 -9.96 22.56
CA LYS A 285 9.28 -9.24 23.46
C LYS A 285 10.44 -10.12 23.89
N LYS A 286 10.21 -11.37 24.29
CA LYS A 286 11.30 -12.33 24.59
C LYS A 286 12.28 -12.44 23.42
N ILE A 287 11.75 -12.59 22.20
CA ILE A 287 12.55 -12.59 20.95
C ILE A 287 13.34 -11.28 20.75
N LYS A 288 12.84 -10.14 21.25
CA LYS A 288 13.45 -8.81 21.04
C LYS A 288 14.40 -8.36 22.15
N ASP A 289 14.11 -8.72 23.40
CA ASP A 289 14.79 -8.21 24.58
C ASP A 289 16.01 -9.07 24.97
N GLU A 290 15.98 -10.39 24.69
CA GLU A 290 17.07 -11.32 25.04
C GLU A 290 18.12 -11.51 23.93
N GLY A 291 17.86 -11.03 22.71
CA GLY A 291 18.80 -11.14 21.58
C GLY A 291 19.04 -12.57 21.08
N GLU A 292 18.46 -13.58 21.72
CA GLU A 292 18.49 -14.98 21.29
C GLU A 292 17.29 -15.28 20.37
N GLU A 293 17.57 -15.69 19.13
CA GLU A 293 16.54 -16.20 18.23
C GLU A 293 16.05 -17.55 18.74
N LEU A 294 14.77 -17.66 19.16
CA LEU A 294 14.15 -18.95 19.46
C LEU A 294 14.41 -19.94 18.31
N SER A 295 14.88 -21.13 18.59
CA SER A 295 15.07 -22.19 17.59
C SER A 295 13.74 -22.66 17.00
N GLU A 296 13.79 -23.32 15.83
CA GLU A 296 12.58 -23.91 15.25
C GLU A 296 11.98 -24.98 16.16
N GLU A 297 12.84 -25.73 16.87
CA GLU A 297 12.50 -26.80 17.79
C GLU A 297 11.73 -26.26 19.00
N GLU A 298 12.13 -25.11 19.55
CA GLU A 298 11.38 -24.42 20.59
C GLU A 298 10.01 -23.98 20.10
N LEU A 299 9.92 -23.39 18.90
CA LEU A 299 8.63 -23.00 18.32
C LEU A 299 7.72 -24.22 18.07
N LYS A 300 8.28 -25.35 17.61
CA LYS A 300 7.57 -26.62 17.46
C LYS A 300 7.04 -27.11 18.81
N MET A 301 7.86 -27.07 19.86
CA MET A 301 7.47 -27.47 21.22
C MET A 301 6.36 -26.58 21.78
N MET A 302 6.48 -25.25 21.62
CA MET A 302 5.47 -24.31 22.07
C MET A 302 4.12 -24.55 21.40
N LEU A 303 4.14 -24.71 20.07
CA LEU A 303 2.92 -25.00 19.31
C LEU A 303 2.32 -26.35 19.72
N ARG A 304 3.15 -27.36 19.92
CA ARG A 304 2.74 -28.70 20.35
C ARG A 304 2.08 -28.70 21.73
N GLU A 305 2.70 -28.06 22.72
CA GLU A 305 2.12 -27.95 24.07
C GLU A 305 0.83 -27.15 24.06
N TRP A 306 0.74 -26.09 23.26
CA TRP A 306 -0.50 -25.31 23.16
C TRP A 306 -1.66 -26.10 22.52
N LEU A 307 -1.37 -26.96 21.53
CA LEU A 307 -2.36 -27.82 20.86
C LEU A 307 -2.71 -29.09 21.65
N LYS A 308 -1.94 -29.42 22.69
CA LYS A 308 -2.12 -30.61 23.51
C LYS A 308 -3.49 -30.62 24.18
N GLY A 309 -4.20 -31.74 24.12
CA GLY A 309 -5.54 -31.91 24.68
C GLY A 309 -6.67 -31.21 23.91
N LYS A 310 -6.37 -30.32 22.95
CA LYS A 310 -7.39 -29.59 22.18
C LYS A 310 -7.70 -30.29 20.87
N LYS A 311 -8.98 -30.28 20.46
CA LYS A 311 -9.40 -30.71 19.12
C LYS A 311 -9.23 -29.55 18.15
N TYR A 312 -8.35 -29.70 17.16
CA TYR A 312 -7.95 -28.60 16.28
C TYR A 312 -8.15 -28.88 14.79
N LEU A 313 -8.33 -27.81 14.02
CA LEU A 313 -8.20 -27.79 12.56
C LEU A 313 -7.15 -26.75 12.15
N LEU A 314 -6.05 -27.21 11.56
CA LEU A 314 -5.01 -26.33 11.01
C LEU A 314 -5.07 -26.34 9.49
N VAL A 315 -5.07 -25.17 8.86
CA VAL A 315 -4.96 -25.04 7.40
C VAL A 315 -3.54 -24.63 7.04
N LEU A 316 -2.87 -25.41 6.19
CA LEU A 316 -1.57 -25.11 5.61
C LEU A 316 -1.77 -24.84 4.12
N ASP A 317 -1.76 -23.57 3.74
CA ASP A 317 -2.16 -23.11 2.40
C ASP A 317 -0.95 -22.96 1.47
N ASP A 318 -1.06 -23.52 0.26
CA ASP A 318 -0.12 -23.56 -0.88
C ASP A 318 1.22 -24.25 -0.59
N ILE A 319 1.23 -25.50 -0.10
CA ILE A 319 2.49 -26.25 0.07
C ILE A 319 3.17 -26.56 -1.27
N TRP A 320 4.40 -26.08 -1.45
CA TRP A 320 5.19 -26.19 -2.68
C TRP A 320 6.20 -27.35 -2.71
N LYS A 321 6.48 -28.04 -1.60
CA LYS A 321 7.37 -29.22 -1.54
C LYS A 321 6.93 -30.17 -0.43
N ALA A 322 7.09 -31.48 -0.60
CA ALA A 322 6.74 -32.46 0.43
C ALA A 322 7.59 -32.33 1.71
N GLN A 323 8.85 -31.91 1.57
CA GLN A 323 9.79 -31.67 2.68
C GLN A 323 9.24 -30.67 3.72
N VAL A 324 8.47 -29.66 3.26
CA VAL A 324 7.81 -28.67 4.13
C VAL A 324 7.01 -29.38 5.22
N TRP A 325 6.20 -30.37 4.83
CA TRP A 325 5.38 -31.13 5.74
C TRP A 325 6.21 -31.95 6.73
N ASP A 326 7.31 -32.56 6.27
CA ASP A 326 8.20 -33.34 7.15
C ASP A 326 8.84 -32.52 8.26
N GLU A 327 9.16 -31.26 7.97
CA GLU A 327 9.79 -30.35 8.91
C GLU A 327 8.85 -29.89 10.03
N VAL A 328 7.54 -29.70 9.75
CA VAL A 328 6.57 -29.19 10.74
C VAL A 328 5.62 -30.23 11.31
N LYS A 329 5.49 -31.42 10.72
CA LYS A 329 4.53 -32.45 11.19
C LYS A 329 4.72 -32.84 12.67
N SER A 330 5.94 -32.70 13.19
CA SER A 330 6.29 -32.99 14.59
C SER A 330 5.73 -31.96 15.58
N ALA A 331 5.38 -30.76 15.11
CA ALA A 331 4.74 -29.72 15.94
C ALA A 331 3.27 -30.00 16.24
N PHE A 332 2.62 -30.89 15.48
CA PHE A 332 1.18 -31.13 15.55
C PHE A 332 0.87 -32.43 16.31
N PRO A 333 0.43 -32.39 17.59
CA PRO A 333 0.25 -33.60 18.38
C PRO A 333 -0.98 -34.40 17.93
N ASP A 334 -0.85 -35.73 17.82
CA ASP A 334 -2.00 -36.62 17.68
C ASP A 334 -2.47 -37.07 19.07
N ASN A 335 -3.47 -36.36 19.60
CA ASN A 335 -4.06 -36.66 20.91
C ASN A 335 -5.22 -37.65 20.82
N LYS A 336 -5.42 -38.31 19.67
CA LYS A 336 -6.55 -39.23 19.43
C LYS A 336 -7.93 -38.61 19.71
N ASN A 337 -8.09 -37.32 19.42
CA ASN A 337 -9.32 -36.55 19.67
C ASN A 337 -10.01 -36.08 18.37
N GLY A 338 -9.64 -36.66 17.23
CA GLY A 338 -10.20 -36.35 15.92
C GLY A 338 -9.70 -35.03 15.33
N SER A 339 -8.50 -34.57 15.68
CA SER A 339 -7.90 -33.37 15.08
C SER A 339 -7.63 -33.54 13.58
N ARG A 340 -7.64 -32.43 12.83
CA ARG A 340 -7.50 -32.43 11.36
C ARG A 340 -6.50 -31.38 10.90
N ILE A 341 -5.82 -31.66 9.79
CA ILE A 341 -4.94 -30.71 9.09
C ILE A 341 -5.38 -30.65 7.64
N LEU A 342 -5.77 -29.48 7.16
CA LEU A 342 -6.15 -29.24 5.77
C LEU A 342 -4.95 -28.64 5.03
N ILE A 343 -4.50 -29.27 3.97
CA ILE A 343 -3.40 -28.80 3.14
C ILE A 343 -3.96 -28.39 1.78
N THR A 344 -3.53 -27.26 1.24
CA THR A 344 -3.73 -26.96 -0.20
C THR A 344 -2.37 -27.05 -0.90
N SER A 345 -2.31 -27.66 -2.09
CA SER A 345 -1.06 -27.81 -2.84
C SER A 345 -1.27 -27.92 -4.35
N ARG A 346 -0.21 -27.66 -5.12
CA ARG A 346 -0.15 -27.92 -6.56
C ARG A 346 0.46 -29.28 -6.88
N ILE A 347 1.09 -29.94 -5.90
CA ILE A 347 1.82 -31.20 -6.10
C ILE A 347 0.93 -32.39 -5.82
N ASN A 348 0.67 -33.20 -6.85
CA ASN A 348 -0.14 -34.41 -6.71
C ASN A 348 0.51 -35.47 -5.80
N GLU A 349 1.84 -35.57 -5.82
CA GLU A 349 2.62 -36.51 -5.01
C GLU A 349 2.46 -36.29 -3.49
N LEU A 350 2.09 -35.08 -3.06
CA LEU A 350 1.86 -34.76 -1.64
C LEU A 350 0.64 -35.49 -1.07
N ALA A 351 -0.39 -35.77 -1.88
CA ALA A 351 -1.55 -36.57 -1.48
C ALA A 351 -1.17 -38.01 -1.11
N HIS A 352 -0.38 -38.63 -1.98
CA HIS A 352 0.10 -39.99 -1.81
C HIS A 352 1.02 -40.09 -0.60
N TYR A 353 1.88 -39.08 -0.41
CA TYR A 353 2.80 -38.99 0.72
C TYR A 353 2.10 -38.84 2.08
N THR A 354 0.98 -38.11 2.13
CA THR A 354 0.19 -37.90 3.37
C THR A 354 -0.84 -39.00 3.64
N GLY A 355 -0.99 -39.98 2.72
CA GLY A 355 -1.90 -41.11 2.85
C GLY A 355 -3.39 -40.74 2.70
N THR A 356 -3.70 -39.72 1.90
CA THR A 356 -5.05 -39.11 1.82
C THR A 356 -5.73 -39.31 0.47
N LEU A 357 -7.03 -39.65 0.49
CA LEU A 357 -7.92 -39.56 -0.68
C LEU A 357 -8.13 -38.08 -1.01
N SER A 358 -7.34 -37.56 -1.93
CA SER A 358 -7.33 -36.13 -2.24
C SER A 358 -8.20 -35.84 -3.46
N PRO A 359 -9.25 -35.01 -3.34
CA PRO A 359 -9.95 -34.52 -4.51
C PRO A 359 -8.99 -33.58 -5.27
N TYR A 360 -8.66 -33.96 -6.51
CA TYR A 360 -8.10 -32.99 -7.45
C TYR A 360 -9.23 -32.02 -7.81
N LEU A 361 -9.05 -30.74 -7.50
CA LEU A 361 -10.07 -29.72 -7.71
C LEU A 361 -10.35 -29.62 -9.23
N PRO A 362 -11.57 -29.91 -9.69
CA PRO A 362 -11.88 -29.85 -11.11
C PRO A 362 -11.90 -28.40 -11.62
N PHE A 363 -11.80 -28.25 -12.93
CA PHE A 363 -12.17 -26.99 -13.60
C PHE A 363 -13.68 -26.78 -13.47
N LEU A 364 -14.11 -25.51 -13.49
CA LEU A 364 -15.53 -25.19 -13.49
C LEU A 364 -16.18 -25.71 -14.77
N SER A 365 -17.39 -26.25 -14.65
CA SER A 365 -18.23 -26.58 -15.80
C SER A 365 -18.56 -25.32 -16.61
N LYS A 366 -19.06 -25.51 -17.84
CA LYS A 366 -19.43 -24.38 -18.71
C LYS A 366 -20.47 -23.47 -18.05
N ASP A 367 -21.45 -24.04 -17.35
CA ASP A 367 -22.51 -23.28 -16.70
C ASP A 367 -22.02 -22.57 -15.43
N GLU A 368 -21.20 -23.23 -14.60
CA GLU A 368 -20.56 -22.60 -13.43
C GLU A 368 -19.60 -21.47 -13.85
N SER A 369 -18.88 -21.67 -14.95
CA SER A 369 -17.98 -20.66 -15.52
C SER A 369 -18.76 -19.44 -15.99
N TRP A 370 -19.90 -19.66 -16.66
CA TRP A 370 -20.80 -18.60 -17.09
C TRP A 370 -21.42 -17.88 -15.89
N GLU A 371 -21.86 -18.61 -14.87
CA GLU A 371 -22.43 -18.04 -13.66
C GLU A 371 -21.41 -17.14 -12.94
N LEU A 372 -20.18 -17.62 -12.74
CA LEU A 372 -19.09 -16.84 -12.15
C LEU A 372 -18.79 -15.57 -12.96
N PHE A 373 -18.70 -15.69 -14.28
CA PHE A 373 -18.48 -14.55 -15.17
C PHE A 373 -19.63 -13.55 -15.10
N SER A 374 -20.88 -14.02 -15.21
CA SER A 374 -22.08 -13.20 -15.21
C SER A 374 -22.23 -12.44 -13.89
N ASN A 375 -22.06 -13.13 -12.76
CA ASN A 375 -22.10 -12.50 -11.44
C ASN A 375 -21.04 -11.41 -11.31
N LYS A 376 -19.84 -11.61 -11.85
CA LYS A 376 -18.78 -10.60 -11.81
C LYS A 376 -19.01 -9.42 -12.76
N VAL A 377 -19.50 -9.65 -13.97
CA VAL A 377 -19.74 -8.58 -14.97
C VAL A 377 -20.97 -7.74 -14.63
N PHE A 378 -22.05 -8.40 -14.18
CA PHE A 378 -23.35 -7.77 -13.99
C PHE A 378 -23.69 -7.50 -12.51
N ARG A 379 -22.89 -8.01 -11.55
CA ARG A 379 -23.07 -7.78 -10.10
C ARG A 379 -24.47 -8.14 -9.60
N GLY A 380 -25.02 -9.25 -10.10
CA GLY A 380 -26.37 -9.75 -9.77
C GLY A 380 -27.49 -9.22 -10.66
N GLU A 381 -27.22 -8.32 -11.61
CA GLU A 381 -28.18 -7.95 -12.66
C GLU A 381 -28.21 -9.02 -13.77
N GLU A 382 -29.34 -9.15 -14.49
CA GLU A 382 -29.45 -10.09 -15.60
C GLU A 382 -28.64 -9.64 -16.84
N CYS A 383 -28.00 -10.60 -17.51
CA CYS A 383 -27.29 -10.36 -18.75
C CYS A 383 -28.28 -10.14 -19.91
N PRO A 384 -28.12 -9.08 -20.74
CA PRO A 384 -28.92 -8.91 -21.96
C PRO A 384 -28.84 -10.14 -22.88
N SER A 385 -30.00 -10.59 -23.37
CA SER A 385 -30.12 -11.83 -24.16
C SER A 385 -29.28 -11.85 -25.43
N ASN A 386 -29.03 -10.69 -26.05
CA ASN A 386 -28.19 -10.55 -27.23
C ASN A 386 -26.68 -10.70 -26.94
N LEU A 387 -26.24 -10.41 -25.70
CA LEU A 387 -24.84 -10.52 -25.29
C LEU A 387 -24.50 -11.88 -24.69
N GLN A 388 -25.50 -12.61 -24.19
CA GLN A 388 -25.30 -13.91 -23.54
C GLN A 388 -24.54 -14.93 -24.42
N PRO A 389 -24.84 -15.11 -25.73
CA PRO A 389 -24.09 -16.03 -26.57
C PRO A 389 -22.60 -15.63 -26.69
N LEU A 390 -22.33 -14.35 -26.94
CA LEU A 390 -20.97 -13.81 -27.03
C LEU A 390 -20.22 -13.97 -25.70
N GLY A 391 -20.89 -13.70 -24.59
CA GLY A 391 -20.35 -13.86 -23.25
C GLY A 391 -19.95 -15.31 -22.96
N ARG A 392 -20.82 -16.27 -23.28
CA ARG A 392 -20.50 -17.70 -23.13
C ARG A 392 -19.28 -18.07 -23.99
N SER A 393 -19.20 -17.63 -25.24
CA SER A 393 -18.04 -17.88 -26.10
C SER A 393 -16.74 -17.23 -25.57
N ILE A 394 -16.81 -16.04 -24.99
CA ILE A 394 -15.67 -15.39 -24.33
C ILE A 394 -15.20 -16.21 -23.11
N VAL A 395 -16.13 -16.70 -22.30
CA VAL A 395 -15.80 -17.50 -21.11
C VAL A 395 -15.21 -18.86 -21.48
N GLU A 396 -15.64 -19.46 -22.59
CA GLU A 396 -15.11 -20.74 -23.07
C GLU A 396 -13.60 -20.67 -23.36
N THR A 397 -13.04 -19.51 -23.69
CA THR A 397 -11.58 -19.35 -23.89
C THR A 397 -10.79 -19.56 -22.60
N CYS A 398 -11.42 -19.36 -21.44
CA CYS A 398 -10.82 -19.56 -20.12
C CYS A 398 -10.80 -21.03 -19.68
N ARG A 399 -11.45 -21.94 -20.44
CA ARG A 399 -11.50 -23.40 -20.20
C ARG A 399 -11.81 -23.80 -18.75
N GLY A 400 -12.69 -23.05 -18.10
CA GLY A 400 -13.14 -23.34 -16.73
C GLY A 400 -12.17 -22.94 -15.61
N LEU A 401 -11.09 -22.19 -15.88
CA LEU A 401 -10.16 -21.72 -14.85
C LEU A 401 -10.70 -20.45 -14.14
N PRO A 402 -11.05 -20.51 -12.83
CA PRO A 402 -11.68 -19.39 -12.12
C PRO A 402 -10.89 -18.08 -12.17
N LEU A 403 -9.56 -18.10 -11.99
CA LEU A 403 -8.76 -16.88 -12.03
C LEU A 403 -8.83 -16.18 -13.40
N ALA A 404 -8.71 -16.96 -14.50
CA ALA A 404 -8.81 -16.41 -15.85
C ALA A 404 -10.20 -15.81 -16.10
N ILE A 405 -11.26 -16.51 -15.67
CA ILE A 405 -12.64 -16.05 -15.78
C ILE A 405 -12.84 -14.73 -15.04
N VAL A 406 -12.40 -14.63 -13.78
CA VAL A 406 -12.61 -13.44 -12.95
C VAL A 406 -11.82 -12.23 -13.48
N VAL A 407 -10.59 -12.44 -13.96
CA VAL A 407 -9.77 -11.37 -14.56
C VAL A 407 -10.36 -10.90 -15.89
N LEU A 408 -10.85 -11.82 -16.72
CA LEU A 408 -11.53 -11.49 -17.98
C LEU A 408 -12.88 -10.79 -17.73
N ALA A 409 -13.65 -11.25 -16.75
CA ALA A 409 -14.87 -10.60 -16.30
C ALA A 409 -14.59 -9.17 -15.80
N GLY A 410 -13.54 -8.97 -15.01
CA GLY A 410 -13.12 -7.66 -14.52
C GLY A 410 -12.76 -6.69 -15.65
N LEU A 411 -12.17 -7.20 -16.74
CA LEU A 411 -11.97 -6.42 -17.96
C LEU A 411 -13.29 -6.07 -18.65
N VAL A 412 -14.11 -7.08 -18.96
CA VAL A 412 -15.37 -6.92 -19.71
C VAL A 412 -16.33 -5.99 -18.97
N ALA A 413 -16.35 -6.05 -17.63
CA ALA A 413 -17.17 -5.17 -16.78
C ALA A 413 -16.85 -3.67 -16.95
N LYS A 414 -15.64 -3.32 -17.38
CA LYS A 414 -15.20 -1.93 -17.63
C LYS A 414 -15.41 -1.48 -19.07
N LYS A 415 -15.93 -2.36 -19.93
CA LYS A 415 -16.17 -2.08 -21.34
C LYS A 415 -17.63 -1.81 -21.63
N GLU A 416 -17.88 -1.14 -22.75
CA GLU A 416 -19.25 -0.98 -23.24
C GLU A 416 -19.90 -2.36 -23.40
N LYS A 417 -21.12 -2.50 -22.87
CA LYS A 417 -21.93 -3.71 -23.01
C LYS A 417 -22.60 -3.73 -24.38
N SER A 418 -21.79 -3.76 -25.45
CA SER A 418 -22.22 -3.78 -26.84
C SER A 418 -21.66 -5.01 -27.56
N GLU A 419 -22.40 -5.53 -28.55
CA GLU A 419 -21.94 -6.70 -29.31
C GLU A 419 -20.61 -6.44 -30.03
N ARG A 420 -20.39 -5.21 -30.49
CA ARG A 420 -19.19 -4.81 -31.21
C ARG A 420 -17.95 -4.96 -30.34
N GLU A 421 -17.97 -4.44 -29.12
CA GLU A 421 -16.82 -4.51 -28.22
C GLU A 421 -16.61 -5.94 -27.71
N TRP A 422 -17.66 -6.71 -27.45
CA TRP A 422 -17.55 -8.11 -27.03
C TRP A 422 -16.99 -9.00 -28.14
N LYS A 423 -17.42 -8.81 -29.39
CA LYS A 423 -16.82 -9.47 -30.56
C LYS A 423 -15.34 -9.14 -30.71
N ARG A 424 -14.95 -7.87 -30.51
CA ARG A 424 -13.55 -7.45 -30.53
C ARG A 424 -12.73 -8.13 -29.43
N ILE A 425 -13.24 -8.23 -28.21
CA ILE A 425 -12.56 -8.92 -27.10
C ILE A 425 -12.38 -10.41 -27.42
N MET A 426 -13.42 -11.04 -27.96
CA MET A 426 -13.38 -12.45 -28.39
C MET A 426 -12.31 -12.67 -29.48
N GLU A 427 -12.26 -11.82 -30.50
CA GLU A 427 -11.27 -11.85 -31.57
C GLU A 427 -9.83 -11.54 -31.13
N VAL A 428 -9.65 -10.89 -29.98
CA VAL A 428 -8.32 -10.73 -29.39
C VAL A 428 -7.98 -11.94 -28.55
N SER A 429 -8.92 -12.44 -27.74
CA SER A 429 -8.73 -13.61 -26.89
C SER A 429 -8.33 -14.86 -27.70
N TRP A 430 -9.07 -15.19 -28.77
CA TRP A 430 -8.79 -16.40 -29.58
C TRP A 430 -7.41 -16.37 -30.27
N ARG A 431 -6.90 -15.18 -30.60
CA ARG A 431 -5.65 -14.98 -31.36
C ARG A 431 -4.43 -15.22 -30.47
N ILE A 432 -4.60 -14.98 -29.18
CA ILE A 432 -3.52 -15.09 -28.20
C ILE A 432 -3.49 -16.52 -27.62
N THR A 433 -4.65 -17.17 -27.42
CA THR A 433 -4.72 -18.56 -26.91
C THR A 433 -4.27 -19.65 -27.88
N LEU A 434 -3.78 -19.30 -29.08
CA LEU A 434 -3.18 -20.25 -30.03
C LEU A 434 -1.74 -20.63 -29.66
N ASP A 435 -1.09 -19.87 -28.77
CA ASP A 435 0.28 -20.13 -28.31
C ASP A 435 0.28 -20.86 -26.95
N LYS A 436 1.33 -21.64 -26.68
CA LYS A 436 1.35 -22.72 -25.66
C LYS A 436 1.20 -22.28 -24.17
N ASN A 437 1.00 -20.99 -23.86
CA ASN A 437 0.93 -20.44 -22.50
C ASN A 437 -0.44 -19.81 -22.16
N GLU A 438 -1.50 -20.59 -22.40
CA GLU A 438 -2.91 -20.16 -22.47
C GLU A 438 -3.42 -19.27 -21.32
N VAL A 439 -2.96 -19.45 -20.07
CA VAL A 439 -3.42 -18.67 -18.91
C VAL A 439 -2.76 -17.30 -18.81
N MET A 440 -1.44 -17.24 -19.03
CA MET A 440 -0.68 -15.98 -18.91
C MET A 440 -1.09 -14.97 -19.97
N ASP A 441 -1.49 -15.48 -21.13
CA ASP A 441 -2.01 -14.72 -22.25
C ASP A 441 -3.34 -14.02 -21.93
N ILE A 442 -4.24 -14.70 -21.21
CA ILE A 442 -5.51 -14.11 -20.73
C ILE A 442 -5.24 -13.04 -19.67
N LEU A 443 -4.34 -13.31 -18.70
CA LEU A 443 -3.97 -12.33 -17.69
C LEU A 443 -3.32 -11.08 -18.32
N LYS A 444 -2.47 -11.30 -19.32
CA LYS A 444 -1.82 -10.25 -20.09
C LYS A 444 -2.80 -9.39 -20.86
N LEU A 445 -3.87 -9.96 -21.40
CA LEU A 445 -4.94 -9.21 -22.08
C LEU A 445 -5.56 -8.16 -21.13
N SER A 446 -5.81 -8.51 -19.86
CA SER A 446 -6.28 -7.56 -18.85
C SER A 446 -5.24 -6.48 -18.54
N TYR A 447 -3.96 -6.83 -18.42
CA TYR A 447 -2.87 -5.86 -18.27
C TYR A 447 -2.75 -4.90 -19.48
N ASP A 448 -2.82 -5.42 -20.70
CA ASP A 448 -2.66 -4.64 -21.92
C ASP A 448 -3.78 -3.61 -22.10
N SER A 449 -4.97 -3.95 -21.60
CA SER A 449 -6.15 -3.08 -21.58
C SER A 449 -6.16 -2.02 -20.46
N LEU A 450 -5.20 -2.03 -19.54
CA LEU A 450 -5.13 -1.04 -18.46
C LEU A 450 -4.85 0.36 -19.03
N PRO A 451 -5.46 1.43 -18.46
CA PRO A 451 -5.04 2.78 -18.76
C PRO A 451 -3.56 2.96 -18.42
N GLN A 452 -2.86 3.79 -19.21
CA GLN A 452 -1.40 3.89 -19.15
C GLN A 452 -0.87 4.27 -17.77
N GLY A 453 -1.54 5.19 -17.07
CA GLY A 453 -1.15 5.60 -15.72
C GLY A 453 -1.25 4.47 -14.68
N LEU A 454 -2.07 3.44 -14.92
CA LEU A 454 -2.24 2.31 -14.01
C LEU A 454 -1.22 1.20 -14.25
N LYS A 455 -0.61 1.11 -15.44
CA LYS A 455 0.36 0.05 -15.75
C LYS A 455 1.59 0.09 -14.82
N PRO A 456 2.26 1.24 -14.59
CA PRO A 456 3.36 1.31 -13.61
C PRO A 456 2.91 0.94 -12.20
N CYS A 457 1.70 1.36 -11.78
CA CYS A 457 1.12 1.02 -10.48
C CYS A 457 0.92 -0.49 -10.30
N PHE A 458 0.40 -1.18 -11.33
CA PHE A 458 0.23 -2.63 -11.35
C PHE A 458 1.60 -3.36 -11.33
N LEU A 459 2.52 -2.98 -12.21
CA LEU A 459 3.86 -3.59 -12.24
C LEU A 459 4.59 -3.45 -10.90
N TYR A 460 4.38 -2.34 -10.19
CA TYR A 460 5.00 -2.08 -8.89
C TYR A 460 4.70 -3.12 -7.81
N PHE A 461 3.58 -3.85 -7.93
CA PHE A 461 3.27 -4.97 -7.02
C PHE A 461 4.33 -6.08 -7.07
N GLY A 462 5.05 -6.24 -8.20
CA GLY A 462 6.13 -7.21 -8.34
C GLY A 462 7.31 -7.00 -7.38
N ILE A 463 7.43 -5.82 -6.75
CA ILE A 463 8.46 -5.55 -5.72
C ILE A 463 8.26 -6.39 -4.47
N TYR A 464 7.01 -6.71 -4.12
CA TYR A 464 6.70 -7.39 -2.88
C TYR A 464 7.01 -8.90 -2.95
N PRO A 465 7.37 -9.53 -1.82
CA PRO A 465 7.43 -10.99 -1.73
C PRO A 465 6.08 -11.64 -2.07
N GLU A 466 6.11 -12.95 -2.33
CA GLU A 466 4.90 -13.75 -2.54
C GLU A 466 3.99 -13.69 -1.30
N ASP A 467 2.67 -13.71 -1.54
CA ASP A 467 1.61 -13.60 -0.52
C ASP A 467 1.65 -12.39 0.43
N TYR A 468 2.54 -11.42 0.18
CA TYR A 468 2.75 -10.30 1.07
C TYR A 468 1.48 -9.46 1.25
N GLU A 469 1.07 -9.26 2.50
CA GLU A 469 -0.03 -8.35 2.81
C GLU A 469 0.46 -6.90 2.75
N ILE A 470 -0.02 -6.15 1.75
CA ILE A 470 0.43 -4.80 1.45
C ILE A 470 -0.48 -3.79 2.13
N SER A 471 0.11 -2.83 2.85
CA SER A 471 -0.64 -1.68 3.36
C SER A 471 -0.94 -0.69 2.24
N VAL A 472 -2.23 -0.49 1.94
CA VAL A 472 -2.69 0.42 0.87
C VAL A 472 -2.19 1.83 1.07
N ARG A 473 -2.25 2.34 2.31
CA ARG A 473 -1.75 3.67 2.65
C ARG A 473 -0.28 3.83 2.27
N GLN A 474 0.52 2.80 2.54
CA GLN A 474 1.93 2.82 2.20
C GLN A 474 2.14 2.74 0.69
N LEU A 475 1.38 1.88 0.01
CA LEU A 475 1.46 1.71 -1.44
C LEU A 475 1.15 3.03 -2.18
N ILE A 476 0.10 3.74 -1.77
CA ILE A 476 -0.25 5.07 -2.30
C ILE A 476 0.89 6.08 -2.12
N GLN A 477 1.51 6.09 -0.94
CA GLN A 477 2.65 6.97 -0.64
C GLN A 477 3.87 6.62 -1.51
N LEU A 478 4.10 5.33 -1.78
CA LEU A 478 5.16 4.88 -2.67
C LEU A 478 4.87 5.27 -4.12
N TRP A 479 3.67 5.04 -4.64
CA TRP A 479 3.29 5.45 -6.00
C TRP A 479 3.43 6.96 -6.22
N THR A 480 3.07 7.75 -5.21
CA THR A 480 3.24 9.20 -5.25
C THR A 480 4.72 9.59 -5.28
N ALA A 481 5.56 8.97 -4.43
CA ALA A 481 6.99 9.25 -4.39
C ALA A 481 7.76 8.78 -5.65
N GLU A 482 7.31 7.70 -6.28
CA GLU A 482 7.79 7.25 -7.60
C GLU A 482 7.42 8.23 -8.73
N GLY A 483 6.36 9.01 -8.50
CA GLY A 483 5.79 9.93 -9.47
C GLY A 483 4.75 9.31 -10.39
N PHE A 484 4.23 8.10 -10.10
CA PHE A 484 3.20 7.43 -10.93
C PHE A 484 1.87 8.17 -10.99
N ILE A 485 1.63 9.06 -10.03
CA ILE A 485 0.37 9.76 -9.88
C ILE A 485 0.56 11.24 -10.24
N HIS A 486 -0.27 11.74 -11.14
CA HIS A 486 -0.23 13.12 -11.64
C HIS A 486 -1.58 13.80 -11.45
N ARG A 487 -1.56 15.12 -11.19
CA ARG A 487 -2.78 15.93 -11.21
C ARG A 487 -3.18 16.19 -12.66
N GLN A 488 -4.48 16.10 -12.95
CA GLN A 488 -4.98 16.57 -14.24
C GLN A 488 -5.16 18.08 -14.14
N GLU A 489 -4.41 18.83 -14.94
CA GLU A 489 -4.64 20.26 -15.16
C GLU A 489 -5.83 20.41 -16.11
N THR A 490 -7.03 20.01 -15.68
CA THR A 490 -8.23 20.63 -16.24
C THR A 490 -8.20 22.07 -15.72
N GLY A 491 -8.51 23.07 -16.54
CA GLY A 491 -8.48 24.50 -16.14
C GLY A 491 -9.45 24.90 -15.00
N ILE A 492 -9.94 23.91 -14.25
CA ILE A 492 -10.74 24.01 -13.04
C ILE A 492 -9.78 23.65 -11.88
N PRO A 493 -9.68 24.46 -10.81
CA PRO A 493 -8.87 24.11 -9.65
C PRO A 493 -9.37 22.79 -9.03
N SER A 494 -8.78 21.65 -9.39
CA SER A 494 -9.12 20.39 -8.76
C SER A 494 -8.56 20.41 -7.33
N THR A 495 -9.42 20.37 -6.33
CA THR A 495 -9.07 20.26 -4.90
C THR A 495 -8.54 18.86 -4.52
N GLN A 496 -8.43 17.96 -5.49
CA GLN A 496 -8.09 16.55 -5.28
C GLN A 496 -6.58 16.37 -5.06
N GLU A 497 -6.23 15.74 -3.93
CA GLU A 497 -4.83 15.45 -3.62
C GLU A 497 -4.34 14.22 -4.40
N LEU A 498 -3.01 14.08 -4.54
CA LEU A 498 -2.40 12.96 -5.25
C LEU A 498 -2.80 11.61 -4.64
N GLU A 499 -2.93 11.55 -3.32
CA GLU A 499 -3.36 10.35 -2.58
C GLU A 499 -4.79 9.93 -2.95
N ASP A 500 -5.67 10.89 -3.23
CA ASP A 500 -7.06 10.60 -3.60
C ASP A 500 -7.15 10.03 -5.02
N ILE A 501 -6.28 10.48 -5.93
CA ILE A 501 -6.13 9.90 -7.28
C ILE A 501 -5.53 8.49 -7.19
N ALA A 502 -4.54 8.30 -6.31
CA ALA A 502 -3.91 7.00 -6.10
C ALA A 502 -4.85 5.96 -5.48
N ASP A 503 -5.70 6.35 -4.53
CA ASP A 503 -6.73 5.48 -3.94
C ASP A 503 -7.72 5.06 -5.05
N TYR A 504 -8.10 5.99 -5.94
CA TYR A 504 -8.92 5.67 -7.12
C TYR A 504 -8.24 4.70 -8.10
N TYR A 505 -6.93 4.85 -8.35
CA TYR A 505 -6.20 3.91 -9.21
C TYR A 505 -6.15 2.50 -8.60
N LEU A 506 -6.00 2.39 -7.28
CA LEU A 506 -6.06 1.09 -6.61
C LEU A 506 -7.45 0.48 -6.74
N ASP A 507 -8.50 1.27 -6.53
CA ASP A 507 -9.87 0.78 -6.68
C ASP A 507 -10.16 0.28 -8.10
N GLU A 508 -9.61 0.91 -9.14
CA GLU A 508 -9.72 0.43 -10.51
C GLU A 508 -9.02 -0.92 -10.73
N LEU A 509 -7.86 -1.15 -10.10
CA LEU A 509 -7.16 -2.44 -10.15
C LEU A 509 -7.93 -3.53 -9.40
N VAL A 510 -8.55 -3.19 -8.27
CA VAL A 510 -9.44 -4.08 -7.51
C VAL A 510 -10.70 -4.41 -8.31
N ASP A 511 -11.36 -3.42 -8.89
CA ASP A 511 -12.57 -3.61 -9.72
C ASP A 511 -12.29 -4.52 -10.94
N ARG A 512 -11.06 -4.48 -11.48
CA ARG A 512 -10.60 -5.37 -12.56
C ARG A 512 -10.13 -6.74 -12.08
N SER A 513 -10.24 -7.02 -10.78
CA SER A 513 -9.80 -8.25 -10.13
C SER A 513 -8.31 -8.57 -10.30
N LEU A 514 -7.48 -7.55 -10.55
CA LEU A 514 -6.02 -7.68 -10.63
C LEU A 514 -5.36 -7.60 -9.24
N VAL A 515 -6.08 -7.09 -8.25
CA VAL A 515 -5.63 -6.95 -6.86
C VAL A 515 -6.74 -7.44 -5.94
N GLN A 516 -6.38 -8.25 -4.94
CA GLN A 516 -7.32 -8.80 -3.96
C GLN A 516 -7.35 -7.93 -2.71
N VAL A 517 -8.56 -7.65 -2.21
CA VAL A 517 -8.75 -6.96 -0.93
C VAL A 517 -8.61 -7.98 0.21
N VAL A 518 -7.68 -7.74 1.13
CA VAL A 518 -7.48 -8.58 2.33
C VAL A 518 -8.30 -8.05 3.49
N SER A 519 -8.25 -6.73 3.72
CA SER A 519 -9.07 -6.10 4.76
C SER A 519 -9.52 -4.71 4.37
N ARG A 520 -10.69 -4.31 4.87
CA ARG A 520 -11.25 -2.97 4.69
C ARG A 520 -11.10 -2.12 5.95
N ARG A 521 -11.00 -0.81 5.72
CA ARG A 521 -11.06 0.23 6.74
C ARG A 521 -12.51 0.36 7.21
N SER A 522 -12.68 1.00 8.37
CA SER A 522 -14.02 1.31 8.92
C SER A 522 -14.85 2.26 8.06
N ASP A 523 -14.22 2.99 7.13
CA ASP A 523 -14.89 3.87 6.16
C ASP A 523 -15.31 3.10 4.88
N GLY A 524 -15.04 1.79 4.80
CA GLY A 524 -15.30 0.94 3.63
C GLY A 524 -14.16 0.89 2.60
N GLY A 525 -13.18 1.80 2.68
CA GLY A 525 -12.02 1.83 1.80
C GLY A 525 -11.06 0.65 2.06
N VAL A 526 -10.19 0.35 1.11
CA VAL A 526 -9.23 -0.76 1.27
C VAL A 526 -8.17 -0.40 2.32
N LYS A 527 -7.89 -1.32 3.25
CA LYS A 527 -6.87 -1.16 4.31
C LYS A 527 -5.59 -1.91 3.93
N THR A 528 -5.75 -3.17 3.57
CA THR A 528 -4.68 -4.04 3.08
C THR A 528 -5.14 -4.84 1.87
N CYS A 529 -4.20 -5.10 0.98
CA CYS A 529 -4.43 -5.82 -0.27
C CYS A 529 -3.31 -6.82 -0.54
N ARG A 530 -3.54 -7.74 -1.47
CA ARG A 530 -2.58 -8.75 -1.93
C ARG A 530 -2.70 -8.92 -3.45
N ILE A 531 -1.63 -9.34 -4.11
CA ILE A 531 -1.64 -9.75 -5.51
C ILE A 531 -1.55 -11.28 -5.59
N HIS A 532 -2.31 -11.90 -6.49
CA HIS A 532 -2.23 -13.35 -6.72
C HIS A 532 -0.91 -13.70 -7.43
N ASP A 533 -0.30 -14.85 -7.12
CA ASP A 533 1.01 -15.26 -7.66
C ASP A 533 1.13 -15.17 -9.19
N LEU A 534 0.20 -15.76 -9.95
CA LEU A 534 0.22 -15.67 -11.42
C LEU A 534 0.17 -14.23 -11.96
N LEU A 535 -0.51 -13.32 -11.25
CA LEU A 535 -0.53 -11.89 -11.60
C LEU A 535 0.78 -11.20 -11.20
N ARG A 536 1.40 -11.62 -10.09
CA ARG A 536 2.74 -11.19 -9.72
C ARG A 536 3.79 -11.67 -10.73
N ASP A 537 3.70 -12.92 -11.20
CA ASP A 537 4.56 -13.47 -12.25
C ASP A 537 4.42 -12.67 -13.54
N LEU A 538 3.19 -12.29 -13.90
CA LEU A 538 2.96 -11.37 -15.01
C LEU A 538 3.64 -10.02 -14.77
N CYS A 539 3.53 -9.43 -13.57
CA CYS A 539 4.26 -8.20 -13.23
C CYS A 539 5.78 -8.36 -13.40
N LEU A 540 6.36 -9.49 -13.00
CA LEU A 540 7.80 -9.76 -13.12
C LEU A 540 8.23 -9.94 -14.58
N LEU A 541 7.45 -10.70 -15.37
CA LEU A 541 7.71 -10.94 -16.79
C LEU A 541 7.63 -9.63 -17.60
N GLU A 542 6.55 -8.86 -17.41
CA GLU A 542 6.39 -7.56 -18.04
C GLU A 542 7.43 -6.57 -17.55
N SER A 543 7.80 -6.60 -16.27
CA SER A 543 8.85 -5.72 -15.76
C SER A 543 10.24 -6.03 -16.31
N LYS A 544 10.57 -7.31 -16.52
CA LYS A 544 11.81 -7.73 -17.16
C LYS A 544 11.86 -7.28 -18.62
N SER A 545 10.76 -7.48 -19.36
CA SER A 545 10.61 -6.97 -20.72
C SER A 545 10.74 -5.44 -20.77
N ASN A 546 10.23 -4.76 -19.74
CA ASN A 546 10.21 -3.31 -19.63
C ASN A 546 11.41 -2.65 -18.92
N LYS A 547 12.40 -3.44 -18.48
CA LYS A 547 13.51 -2.99 -17.64
C LYS A 547 13.02 -2.11 -16.46
N PHE A 548 11.83 -2.39 -15.94
CA PHE A 548 11.09 -1.53 -15.03
C PHE A 548 11.47 -1.80 -13.57
N LEU A 549 11.48 -3.07 -13.18
CA LEU A 549 11.91 -3.55 -11.87
C LEU A 549 12.62 -4.91 -12.00
N GLU A 550 13.54 -5.19 -11.09
CA GLU A 550 14.16 -6.50 -10.94
C GLU A 550 14.11 -6.93 -9.46
N VAL A 551 13.81 -8.20 -9.23
CA VAL A 551 13.76 -8.81 -7.90
C VAL A 551 14.92 -9.79 -7.77
N TYR A 552 15.65 -9.67 -6.67
CA TYR A 552 16.76 -10.55 -6.34
C TYR A 552 16.52 -11.20 -4.97
N THR A 553 16.76 -12.50 -4.95
CA THR A 553 16.75 -13.34 -3.76
C THR A 553 18.19 -13.78 -3.46
N GLU A 554 18.42 -14.47 -2.35
CA GLU A 554 19.75 -14.98 -1.99
C GLU A 554 20.35 -15.87 -3.08
N ALA A 555 19.52 -16.68 -3.74
CA ALA A 555 19.96 -17.64 -4.75
C ALA A 555 20.54 -16.99 -6.02
N ASN A 556 20.15 -15.75 -6.34
CA ASN A 556 20.58 -15.07 -7.56
C ASN A 556 21.33 -13.76 -7.28
N ILE A 557 21.62 -13.45 -6.02
CA ILE A 557 22.22 -12.18 -5.62
C ILE A 557 23.61 -11.95 -6.24
N ASP A 558 24.34 -13.01 -6.56
CA ASP A 558 25.65 -12.92 -7.21
C ASP A 558 25.55 -12.46 -8.67
N THR A 559 24.40 -12.69 -9.31
CA THR A 559 24.12 -12.21 -10.67
C THR A 559 23.79 -10.72 -10.72
N LEU A 560 23.60 -10.05 -9.58
CA LEU A 560 23.43 -8.60 -9.51
C LEU A 560 24.54 -7.85 -10.27
N SER A 561 25.78 -8.32 -10.25
CA SER A 561 26.91 -7.69 -10.95
C SER A 561 26.64 -7.39 -12.44
N LEU A 562 25.69 -8.10 -13.06
CA LEU A 562 25.41 -8.12 -14.49
C LEU A 562 24.30 -7.14 -14.94
N SER A 563 23.52 -6.55 -14.01
CA SER A 563 22.37 -5.71 -14.35
C SER A 563 22.37 -4.32 -13.66
N ASN A 564 21.63 -3.36 -14.24
CA ASN A 564 21.43 -2.02 -13.72
C ASN A 564 19.92 -1.68 -13.62
N PRO A 565 19.20 -2.27 -12.64
CA PRO A 565 17.77 -2.06 -12.50
C PRO A 565 17.43 -0.65 -12.04
N ARG A 566 16.38 -0.09 -12.66
CA ARG A 566 15.72 1.16 -12.22
C ARG A 566 15.15 1.00 -10.81
N ARG A 567 14.46 -0.11 -10.55
CA ARG A 567 13.85 -0.43 -9.26
C ARG A 567 14.34 -1.80 -8.84
N LEU A 568 14.94 -1.85 -7.68
CA LEU A 568 15.54 -3.06 -7.14
C LEU A 568 14.78 -3.49 -5.90
N SER A 569 14.29 -4.73 -5.90
CA SER A 569 13.80 -5.40 -4.69
C SER A 569 14.79 -6.47 -4.27
N LEU A 570 15.30 -6.34 -3.05
CA LEU A 570 16.15 -7.32 -2.39
C LEU A 570 15.30 -8.05 -1.35
N GLN A 571 15.15 -9.35 -1.55
CA GLN A 571 14.41 -10.23 -0.66
C GLN A 571 15.42 -11.20 -0.06
N CYS A 572 15.89 -10.87 1.15
CA CYS A 572 17.05 -11.51 1.76
C CYS A 572 16.66 -12.03 3.12
N LYS A 573 16.92 -13.30 3.38
CA LYS A 573 16.44 -13.97 4.57
C LYS A 573 17.54 -13.98 5.65
N ALA A 574 17.22 -14.51 6.84
CA ALA A 574 18.14 -14.52 7.98
C ALA A 574 19.47 -15.24 7.65
N GLN A 575 20.60 -14.64 8.08
CA GLN A 575 22.00 -15.10 7.94
C GLN A 575 22.76 -14.75 6.64
N SER A 576 22.17 -14.02 5.67
CA SER A 576 22.89 -13.65 4.45
C SER A 576 23.75 -12.37 4.58
N TYR A 577 25.05 -12.50 4.28
CA TYR A 577 25.98 -11.38 4.20
C TYR A 577 25.94 -10.74 2.81
N ILE A 578 25.34 -9.55 2.71
CA ILE A 578 25.29 -8.83 1.44
C ILE A 578 26.26 -7.67 1.50
N SER A 579 27.43 -7.86 0.89
CA SER A 579 28.44 -6.80 0.81
C SER A 579 27.93 -5.62 0.01
N THR A 580 27.86 -4.45 0.64
CA THR A 580 27.41 -3.23 -0.03
C THR A 580 28.34 -2.76 -1.15
N ARG A 581 29.55 -3.31 -1.20
CA ARG A 581 30.52 -3.10 -2.29
C ARG A 581 30.04 -3.64 -3.63
N LYS A 582 29.14 -4.63 -3.65
CA LYS A 582 28.50 -5.14 -4.87
C LYS A 582 27.51 -4.12 -5.48
N PHE A 583 27.04 -3.13 -4.71
CA PHE A 583 26.10 -2.12 -5.19
C PHE A 583 26.81 -0.82 -5.60
N ASN A 584 27.53 -0.87 -6.72
CA ASN A 584 28.07 0.33 -7.36
C ASN A 584 27.17 0.81 -8.50
N ARG A 585 25.93 1.22 -8.19
CA ARG A 585 24.93 1.53 -9.22
C ARG A 585 24.38 2.94 -9.09
N SER A 586 24.74 3.81 -10.04
CA SER A 586 24.37 5.23 -10.07
C SER A 586 22.94 5.49 -10.50
N TYR A 587 22.30 4.57 -11.22
CA TYR A 587 21.02 4.81 -11.93
C TYR A 587 19.77 4.23 -11.26
N THR A 588 19.94 3.49 -10.16
CA THR A 588 18.81 2.94 -9.40
C THR A 588 18.01 4.06 -8.75
N ARG A 589 16.69 4.05 -8.99
CA ARG A 589 15.70 5.02 -8.52
C ARG A 589 14.99 4.56 -7.27
N SER A 590 14.89 3.25 -7.08
CA SER A 590 14.19 2.69 -5.92
C SER A 590 14.90 1.46 -5.42
N LEU A 591 15.10 1.41 -4.10
CA LEU A 591 15.66 0.25 -3.42
C LEU A 591 14.70 -0.19 -2.31
N PHE A 592 14.26 -1.44 -2.43
CA PHE A 592 13.48 -2.13 -1.42
C PHE A 592 14.34 -3.23 -0.82
N ILE A 593 14.40 -3.26 0.50
CA ILE A 593 15.09 -4.30 1.26
C ILE A 593 14.05 -4.92 2.19
N PHE A 594 13.72 -6.18 1.90
CA PHE A 594 12.93 -7.04 2.78
C PHE A 594 13.91 -8.01 3.42
N SER A 595 14.14 -7.89 4.73
CA SER A 595 15.07 -8.78 5.43
C SER A 595 14.65 -9.18 6.83
N GLU A 596 14.89 -10.44 7.22
CA GLU A 596 14.64 -10.91 8.58
C GLU A 596 15.79 -10.51 9.53
N THR A 597 17.02 -10.94 9.25
CA THR A 597 18.24 -10.50 9.97
C THR A 597 19.35 -10.14 8.99
N MET A 598 19.57 -8.83 8.81
CA MET A 598 20.60 -8.35 7.89
C MET A 598 21.83 -7.90 8.66
N HIS A 599 22.95 -8.62 8.51
CA HIS A 599 24.27 -8.14 8.92
C HIS A 599 24.90 -7.23 7.84
N THR A 600 24.21 -6.17 7.44
CA THR A 600 24.80 -5.16 6.55
C THR A 600 25.38 -4.01 7.37
N TYR A 601 26.71 -3.85 7.33
CA TYR A 601 27.40 -2.77 8.07
C TYR A 601 27.30 -1.39 7.39
N ASP A 602 26.82 -1.31 6.15
CA ASP A 602 26.78 -0.06 5.38
C ASP A 602 25.53 0.00 4.49
N PHE A 603 25.01 1.19 4.20
CA PHE A 603 24.03 1.41 3.13
C PHE A 603 24.77 1.57 1.78
N PRO A 604 24.20 1.19 0.62
CA PRO A 604 24.85 1.42 -0.67
C PRO A 604 25.20 2.90 -0.88
N LYS A 605 26.50 3.21 -0.92
CA LYS A 605 27.01 4.60 -0.97
C LYS A 605 26.80 5.29 -2.31
N ASN A 606 26.46 4.55 -3.37
CA ASN A 606 26.50 5.02 -4.76
C ASN A 606 25.13 5.18 -5.45
N ILE A 607 24.01 5.10 -4.72
CA ILE A 607 22.66 5.27 -5.30
C ILE A 607 22.23 6.75 -5.27
N LYS A 608 22.91 7.59 -6.06
CA LYS A 608 22.71 9.05 -6.04
C LYS A 608 21.36 9.50 -6.62
N LEU A 609 20.76 8.70 -7.50
CA LEU A 609 19.52 9.02 -8.20
C LEU A 609 18.26 8.41 -7.53
N ALA A 610 18.40 7.83 -6.33
CA ALA A 610 17.28 7.24 -5.60
C ALA A 610 16.21 8.27 -5.25
N ARG A 611 14.95 7.94 -5.54
CA ARG A 611 13.72 8.59 -5.10
C ARG A 611 13.08 7.85 -3.94
N VAL A 612 13.19 6.51 -3.91
CA VAL A 612 12.59 5.66 -2.87
C VAL A 612 13.65 4.79 -2.21
N LEU A 613 13.73 4.87 -0.88
CA LEU A 613 14.46 3.94 -0.05
C LEU A 613 13.51 3.34 0.98
N TYR A 614 13.33 2.03 0.87
CA TYR A 614 12.50 1.25 1.76
C TYR A 614 13.31 0.10 2.34
N SER A 615 13.39 0.05 3.67
CA SER A 615 13.97 -1.07 4.38
C SER A 615 13.01 -1.53 5.47
N LYS A 616 12.66 -2.82 5.45
CA LYS A 616 11.94 -3.51 6.51
C LYS A 616 12.82 -4.64 7.01
N SER A 617 13.29 -4.54 8.26
CA SER A 617 13.99 -5.65 8.91
C SER A 617 13.68 -5.78 10.39
N ILE A 618 13.77 -7.03 10.88
CA ILE A 618 13.34 -7.47 12.21
C ILE A 618 14.50 -7.35 13.23
N GLY A 619 15.75 -7.17 12.77
CA GLY A 619 16.95 -7.08 13.63
C GLY A 619 17.38 -5.67 14.05
N THR A 620 18.08 -5.60 15.19
CA THR A 620 18.77 -4.42 15.74
C THR A 620 20.15 -4.27 15.06
N MET A 621 20.31 -3.24 14.23
CA MET A 621 21.58 -3.01 13.51
C MET A 621 21.98 -1.53 13.54
N ASN A 622 23.16 -1.26 14.10
CA ASN A 622 23.76 0.07 14.19
C ASN A 622 24.29 0.54 12.82
N TYR A 623 23.42 1.06 11.94
CA TYR A 623 23.86 1.72 10.70
C TYR A 623 24.45 3.10 10.97
N SER A 624 25.63 3.38 10.41
CA SER A 624 26.12 4.75 10.26
C SER A 624 25.65 5.34 8.92
N LEU A 625 24.54 6.06 8.96
CA LEU A 625 23.96 6.73 7.77
C LEU A 625 24.79 7.95 7.30
N HIS A 626 25.92 8.28 7.94
CA HIS A 626 26.48 9.64 7.89
C HIS A 626 26.96 10.16 6.51
N SER A 627 27.39 9.30 5.58
CA SER A 627 27.94 9.75 4.29
C SER A 627 27.03 9.58 3.07
N ALA A 628 26.14 8.58 3.07
CA ALA A 628 25.35 8.20 1.88
C ALA A 628 24.24 9.22 1.55
N PHE A 629 23.51 9.73 2.55
CA PHE A 629 22.37 10.63 2.29
C PHE A 629 22.76 12.00 1.74
N LYS A 630 24.01 12.45 1.93
CA LYS A 630 24.48 13.75 1.43
C LYS A 630 24.41 13.84 -0.10
N THR A 631 24.41 12.71 -0.80
CA THR A 631 24.44 12.67 -2.27
C THR A 631 23.09 12.32 -2.90
N MET A 632 22.08 11.95 -2.10
CA MET A 632 20.77 11.46 -2.55
C MET A 632 19.74 12.60 -2.64
N ILE A 633 20.05 13.65 -3.39
CA ILE A 633 19.20 14.87 -3.44
C ILE A 633 17.80 14.63 -4.04
N HIS A 634 17.61 13.52 -4.77
CA HIS A 634 16.35 13.13 -5.42
C HIS A 634 15.41 12.35 -4.50
N LEU A 635 15.82 12.06 -3.27
CA LEU A 635 15.06 11.20 -2.36
C LEU A 635 13.74 11.87 -1.95
N ARG A 636 12.63 11.15 -2.17
CA ARG A 636 11.26 11.56 -1.82
C ARG A 636 10.65 10.69 -0.73
N TYR A 637 10.98 9.40 -0.68
CA TYR A 637 10.47 8.46 0.31
C TYR A 637 11.62 7.79 1.06
N LEU A 638 11.62 7.92 2.38
CA LEU A 638 12.57 7.24 3.26
C LEU A 638 11.84 6.52 4.38
N ARG A 639 11.94 5.18 4.40
CA ARG A 639 11.53 4.35 5.53
C ARG A 639 12.65 3.41 5.94
N ILE A 640 12.98 3.44 7.22
CA ILE A 640 13.95 2.54 7.82
C ILE A 640 13.31 1.92 9.07
N ASP A 641 13.02 0.62 9.02
CA ASP A 641 12.42 -0.17 10.12
C ASP A 641 13.48 -0.67 11.12
N THR A 642 14.78 -0.57 10.80
CA THR A 642 15.89 -1.09 11.62
C THR A 642 16.39 -0.11 12.68
N GLY A 643 17.00 -0.66 13.73
CA GLY A 643 17.61 0.09 14.84
C GLY A 643 18.88 0.88 14.48
N VAL A 644 18.78 1.86 13.58
CA VAL A 644 19.89 2.77 13.26
C VAL A 644 20.41 3.42 14.57
N SER A 645 21.72 3.60 14.76
CA SER A 645 22.28 4.22 15.98
C SER A 645 22.18 5.74 16.02
N HIS A 646 22.58 6.45 14.94
CA HIS A 646 22.41 7.92 14.82
C HIS A 646 21.70 8.38 13.51
N VAL A 647 20.73 9.31 13.59
CA VAL A 647 20.08 9.90 12.39
C VAL A 647 20.92 11.11 11.97
N PRO A 648 21.56 11.10 10.80
CA PRO A 648 22.55 12.10 10.48
C PRO A 648 21.86 13.43 10.17
N ALA A 649 22.47 14.54 10.60
CA ALA A 649 21.97 15.88 10.30
C ALA A 649 21.80 16.14 8.79
N SER A 650 22.49 15.37 7.94
CA SER A 650 22.38 15.41 6.48
C SER A 650 20.98 15.07 5.96
N ILE A 651 20.12 14.35 6.71
CA ILE A 651 18.72 14.13 6.31
C ILE A 651 17.98 15.46 6.16
N CYS A 652 18.34 16.47 6.95
CA CYS A 652 17.72 17.79 6.87
C CYS A 652 18.11 18.58 5.59
N ASN A 653 19.01 18.03 4.77
CA ASN A 653 19.39 18.57 3.46
C ASN A 653 18.67 17.88 2.29
N LEU A 654 17.80 16.91 2.56
CA LEU A 654 17.00 16.20 1.55
C LEU A 654 15.76 17.01 1.19
N TRP A 655 15.93 18.10 0.43
CA TRP A 655 14.85 19.06 0.18
C TRP A 655 13.66 18.51 -0.61
N ASN A 656 13.86 17.40 -1.32
CA ASN A 656 12.82 16.68 -2.07
C ASN A 656 12.06 15.65 -1.24
N LEU A 657 12.38 15.49 0.05
CA LEU A 657 11.78 14.47 0.89
C LEU A 657 10.29 14.80 1.17
N GLU A 658 9.42 13.87 0.80
CA GLU A 658 7.96 13.94 0.99
C GLU A 658 7.49 13.04 2.14
N LEU A 659 8.14 11.90 2.34
CA LEU A 659 7.85 10.98 3.43
C LEU A 659 9.09 10.59 4.21
N LEU A 660 8.99 10.71 5.54
CA LEU A 660 9.97 10.18 6.48
C LEU A 660 9.29 9.26 7.50
N ASP A 661 9.75 8.01 7.56
CA ASP A 661 9.31 7.01 8.54
C ASP A 661 10.50 6.44 9.32
N LEU A 662 10.59 6.84 10.59
CA LEU A 662 11.63 6.47 11.56
C LEU A 662 10.99 6.02 12.90
N ARG A 663 9.95 5.19 12.83
CA ARG A 663 9.17 4.74 14.01
C ARG A 663 9.94 3.91 15.05
N TYR A 664 11.19 3.54 14.81
CA TYR A 664 11.96 2.63 15.67
C TYR A 664 13.11 3.29 16.44
N LYS A 665 13.28 4.62 16.35
CA LYS A 665 14.45 5.31 16.92
C LYS A 665 14.12 6.54 17.75
N GLU A 666 15.10 7.01 18.52
CA GLU A 666 14.95 7.92 19.64
C GLU A 666 15.33 9.41 19.41
N SER A 667 15.93 9.83 18.29
CA SER A 667 16.16 11.27 18.10
C SER A 667 16.31 11.71 16.64
N VAL A 668 15.60 12.79 16.31
CA VAL A 668 15.72 13.52 15.05
C VAL A 668 15.87 15.00 15.38
N SER A 669 16.80 15.67 14.69
CA SER A 669 17.06 17.10 14.88
C SER A 669 15.86 17.97 14.50
N SER A 670 15.64 19.09 15.20
CA SER A 670 14.66 20.14 14.86
C SER A 670 14.84 20.75 13.47
N ALA A 671 16.00 20.55 12.85
CA ALA A 671 16.22 20.94 11.47
C ALA A 671 15.33 20.22 10.45
N ILE A 672 14.64 19.12 10.82
CA ILE A 672 13.69 18.42 9.93
C ILE A 672 12.56 19.33 9.42
N TRP A 673 12.10 20.27 10.24
CA TRP A 673 11.05 21.24 9.88
C TRP A 673 11.50 22.29 8.85
N LYS A 674 12.76 22.23 8.39
CA LYS A 674 13.22 23.00 7.22
C LYS A 674 12.76 22.37 5.90
N LEU A 675 12.39 21.08 5.90
CA LEU A 675 12.04 20.32 4.69
C LEU A 675 10.60 20.63 4.25
N LYS A 676 10.44 21.67 3.41
CA LYS A 676 9.13 22.19 3.00
C LYS A 676 8.27 21.24 2.14
N ARG A 677 8.87 20.22 1.53
CA ARG A 677 8.16 19.21 0.73
C ARG A 677 7.61 18.04 1.55
N LEU A 678 7.88 17.97 2.87
CA LEU A 678 7.35 16.90 3.72
C LEU A 678 5.82 16.90 3.79
N ARG A 679 5.25 15.72 3.56
CA ARG A 679 3.81 15.42 3.57
C ARG A 679 3.43 14.41 4.65
N HIS A 680 4.32 13.45 4.91
CA HIS A 680 4.09 12.41 5.91
C HIS A 680 5.30 12.21 6.79
N VAL A 681 5.09 12.32 8.10
CA VAL A 681 6.14 12.19 9.10
C VAL A 681 5.70 11.17 10.15
N TYR A 682 6.50 10.12 10.32
CA TYR A 682 6.32 9.12 11.36
C TYR A 682 7.58 9.04 12.22
N LEU A 683 7.50 9.59 13.42
CA LEU A 683 8.64 9.68 14.34
C LEU A 683 8.32 8.97 15.64
N ARG A 684 9.26 8.15 16.09
CA ARG A 684 9.38 7.84 17.50
C ARG A 684 10.27 8.92 18.12
N GLY A 685 9.75 9.61 19.11
CA GLY A 685 10.54 10.41 20.02
C GLY A 685 11.25 9.45 20.96
N GLY A 686 12.54 9.67 21.16
CA GLY A 686 13.22 9.22 22.36
C GLY A 686 13.23 10.38 23.33
N GLN A 687 14.42 10.82 23.77
CA GLN A 687 14.56 11.86 24.80
C GLN A 687 13.96 13.23 24.40
N LYS A 688 13.92 13.60 23.11
CA LYS A 688 13.36 14.91 22.66
C LYS A 688 12.78 14.86 21.24
N LEU A 689 11.56 15.38 21.06
CA LEU A 689 10.98 15.63 19.74
C LEU A 689 11.60 16.91 19.16
N PRO A 690 11.80 16.96 17.83
CA PRO A 690 12.30 18.15 17.17
C PRO A 690 11.36 19.35 17.43
N GLU A 691 11.81 20.38 18.15
CA GLU A 691 11.03 21.61 18.39
C GLU A 691 10.65 22.28 17.05
N ALA A 692 9.35 22.51 16.85
CA ALA A 692 8.82 23.28 15.73
C ALA A 692 8.94 24.78 16.07
N LYS A 693 10.14 25.35 15.96
CA LYS A 693 10.34 26.79 16.20
C LYS A 693 9.72 27.60 15.06
N ARG A 694 8.45 28.02 15.18
CA ARG A 694 7.79 29.05 14.34
C ARG A 694 7.90 28.80 12.83
N LYS A 695 7.76 27.56 12.38
CA LYS A 695 7.97 27.18 10.96
C LYS A 695 6.74 26.52 10.38
N ARG A 696 5.99 27.31 9.60
CA ARG A 696 4.86 26.84 8.81
C ARG A 696 5.26 25.73 7.81
N MET A 697 4.50 24.64 7.83
CA MET A 697 4.67 23.42 7.02
C MET A 697 3.43 23.23 6.13
N ASP A 698 3.44 23.88 4.97
CA ASP A 698 2.27 23.98 4.08
C ASP A 698 1.85 22.68 3.39
N ASN A 699 2.69 21.66 3.41
CA ASN A 699 2.45 20.40 2.71
C ASN A 699 2.23 19.20 3.65
N LEU A 700 2.41 19.39 4.97
CA LEU A 700 2.30 18.29 5.93
C LEU A 700 0.84 17.86 6.09
N GLN A 701 0.56 16.61 5.74
CA GLN A 701 -0.78 16.00 5.79
C GLN A 701 -0.91 14.94 6.87
N THR A 702 0.17 14.26 7.23
CA THR A 702 0.20 13.27 8.31
C THR A 702 1.32 13.55 9.28
N LEU A 703 0.97 13.52 10.56
CA LEU A 703 1.92 13.50 11.66
C LEU A 703 1.62 12.31 12.59
N TRP A 704 2.59 11.41 12.75
CA TRP A 704 2.56 10.33 13.73
C TRP A 704 3.74 10.51 14.68
N LEU A 705 3.44 10.63 15.97
CA LEU A 705 4.41 10.88 17.02
C LEU A 705 4.23 9.89 18.17
N LYS A 706 5.35 9.38 18.66
CA LYS A 706 5.42 8.62 19.91
C LYS A 706 6.35 9.31 20.89
N ALA A 707 5.93 9.67 22.10
CA ALA A 707 6.75 10.43 23.05
C ALA A 707 6.80 9.75 24.43
N TYR A 708 7.95 9.79 25.12
CA TYR A 708 8.22 9.00 26.34
C TYR A 708 8.43 9.83 27.64
N ASP A 709 8.40 11.17 27.62
CA ASP A 709 8.86 11.99 28.76
C ASP A 709 7.85 13.08 29.21
N ARG A 710 7.76 13.33 30.54
CA ARG A 710 7.05 14.45 31.20
C ARG A 710 7.41 15.82 30.60
N GLN A 711 8.68 16.06 30.27
CA GLN A 711 9.13 17.33 29.67
C GLN A 711 8.60 17.53 28.23
N MET A 712 8.16 16.47 27.55
CA MET A 712 7.54 16.60 26.22
C MET A 712 6.10 17.08 26.29
N VAL A 713 5.37 16.73 27.35
CA VAL A 713 3.97 17.16 27.53
C VAL A 713 3.89 18.67 27.77
N SER A 714 4.84 19.25 28.50
CA SER A 714 4.91 20.71 28.65
C SER A 714 5.23 21.43 27.32
N VAL A 715 6.02 20.81 26.42
CA VAL A 715 6.26 21.30 25.05
C VAL A 715 5.02 21.17 24.16
N LEU A 716 4.25 20.08 24.32
CA LEU A 716 2.98 19.84 23.62
C LEU A 716 1.88 20.83 24.01
N ASN A 717 1.80 21.19 25.29
CA ASN A 717 0.78 22.09 25.82
C ASN A 717 1.03 23.58 25.56
N LYS A 718 2.25 24.00 25.19
CA LYS A 718 2.56 25.43 24.95
C LYS A 718 3.08 25.78 23.55
N ASP A 719 3.81 24.89 22.85
CA ASP A 719 4.62 25.31 21.70
C ASP A 719 4.70 24.33 20.50
N MET A 720 4.13 23.11 20.57
CA MET A 720 4.31 22.13 19.48
C MET A 720 3.33 22.26 18.32
N PHE A 721 2.12 22.77 18.57
CA PHE A 721 1.14 23.13 17.54
C PHE A 721 0.78 24.62 17.62
N PRO A 722 1.73 25.55 17.36
CA PRO A 722 1.39 26.95 17.29
C PRO A 722 0.37 27.19 16.17
N TYR A 723 -0.49 28.17 16.38
CA TYR A 723 -1.56 28.51 15.45
C TYR A 723 -1.03 28.63 14.01
N ASN A 724 -1.67 27.94 13.07
CA ASN A 724 -1.39 28.00 11.62
C ASN A 724 -0.04 27.40 11.15
N GLU A 725 0.66 26.59 11.96
CA GLU A 725 1.89 25.93 11.48
C GLU A 725 1.63 24.73 10.55
N PHE A 726 0.53 24.00 10.74
CA PHE A 726 0.21 22.80 9.97
C PHE A 726 -1.15 22.93 9.25
N PRO A 727 -1.29 23.88 8.30
CA PRO A 727 -2.58 24.23 7.73
C PRO A 727 -3.24 23.11 6.94
N LYS A 728 -2.50 22.10 6.43
CA LYS A 728 -3.04 20.98 5.64
C LYS A 728 -3.06 19.64 6.38
N LEU A 729 -2.86 19.64 7.70
CA LEU A 729 -2.78 18.40 8.48
C LEU A 729 -4.14 17.69 8.52
N ARG A 730 -4.23 16.53 7.85
CA ARG A 730 -5.45 15.71 7.77
C ARG A 730 -5.49 14.60 8.81
N LYS A 731 -4.33 14.11 9.24
CA LYS A 731 -4.21 12.99 10.19
C LYS A 731 -3.15 13.22 11.23
N LEU A 732 -3.57 13.12 12.50
CA LEU A 732 -2.71 13.20 13.67
C LEU A 732 -2.79 11.90 14.45
N VAL A 733 -1.64 11.32 14.78
CA VAL A 733 -1.53 10.17 15.65
C VAL A 733 -0.55 10.47 16.76
N LEU A 734 -1.02 10.38 18.00
CA LEU A 734 -0.22 10.58 19.20
C LEU A 734 -0.18 9.29 19.99
N TYR A 735 1.02 8.90 20.44
CA TYR A 735 1.26 7.71 21.24
C TYR A 735 2.11 8.09 22.46
N TYR A 736 1.62 7.81 23.67
CA TYR A 736 2.35 8.07 24.91
C TYR A 736 2.45 6.81 25.77
N PRO A 737 3.48 5.95 25.59
CA PRO A 737 3.63 4.77 26.42
C PRO A 737 3.77 5.19 27.89
N PHE A 738 2.78 4.88 28.72
CA PHE A 738 2.86 5.11 30.15
C PHE A 738 3.78 4.07 30.79
N HIS A 739 4.93 4.53 31.30
CA HIS A 739 5.76 3.78 32.24
C HIS A 739 5.82 4.63 33.52
N PRO A 740 5.11 4.28 34.60
CA PRO A 740 5.28 5.01 35.85
C PRO A 740 6.70 4.72 36.37
N PRO A 741 7.58 5.73 36.54
CA PRO A 741 8.68 5.54 37.48
C PRO A 741 8.06 5.26 38.84
N SER A 742 8.49 4.16 39.45
CA SER A 742 8.08 3.77 40.80
C SER A 742 8.23 4.95 41.76
N HIS A 743 7.11 5.41 42.33
CA HIS A 743 7.00 6.32 43.50
C HIS A 743 6.71 7.82 43.33
N GLU A 744 6.26 8.34 42.17
CA GLU A 744 5.76 9.74 42.12
C GLU A 744 4.34 9.88 41.54
N GLN A 745 3.43 10.45 42.35
CA GLN A 745 2.16 11.02 41.85
C GLN A 745 2.48 12.15 40.89
N LEU A 746 1.92 12.10 39.68
CA LEU A 746 2.29 13.06 38.65
C LEU A 746 1.06 13.67 37.95
N PRO A 747 1.13 14.96 37.56
CA PRO A 747 -0.06 15.74 37.27
C PRO A 747 -0.81 15.24 36.04
N ALA A 748 -2.13 15.34 36.10
CA ALA A 748 -3.10 15.22 35.01
C ALA A 748 -2.55 15.63 33.64
N LEU A 749 -2.39 14.68 32.71
CA LEU A 749 -2.00 14.98 31.33
C LEU A 749 -3.26 15.27 30.50
N GLN A 750 -3.62 16.55 30.39
CA GLN A 750 -4.71 17.00 29.53
C GLN A 750 -4.30 17.08 28.05
N LEU A 751 -5.24 16.77 27.16
CA LEU A 751 -5.03 16.87 25.72
C LEU A 751 -4.76 18.34 25.32
N PRO A 752 -3.74 18.64 24.50
CA PRO A 752 -3.53 20.00 24.02
C PRO A 752 -4.73 20.44 23.19
N ASN A 753 -5.03 21.74 23.18
CA ASN A 753 -6.14 22.27 22.41
C ASN A 753 -5.87 22.19 20.89
N LEU A 754 -6.70 21.44 20.17
CA LEU A 754 -6.54 21.15 18.75
C LEU A 754 -7.55 21.89 17.85
N HIS A 755 -8.38 22.79 18.38
CA HIS A 755 -9.45 23.49 17.63
C HIS A 755 -8.96 24.18 16.35
N HIS A 756 -7.72 24.69 16.38
CA HIS A 756 -7.09 25.42 15.29
C HIS A 756 -6.71 24.53 14.09
N LEU A 757 -6.69 23.20 14.26
CA LEU A 757 -6.38 22.23 13.19
C LEU A 757 -7.63 21.95 12.34
N THR A 758 -8.13 22.97 11.66
CA THR A 758 -9.42 22.93 10.94
C THR A 758 -9.48 21.93 9.78
N ASN A 759 -8.34 21.46 9.25
CA ASN A 759 -8.29 20.43 8.20
C ASN A 759 -8.10 19.00 8.74
N LEU A 760 -8.11 18.81 10.06
CA LEU A 760 -7.92 17.50 10.67
C LEU A 760 -9.17 16.65 10.54
N HIS A 761 -9.05 15.50 9.86
CA HIS A 761 -10.15 14.55 9.68
C HIS A 761 -10.00 13.31 10.55
N THR A 762 -8.76 12.88 10.84
CA THR A 762 -8.48 11.69 11.63
C THR A 762 -7.59 12.01 12.82
N LEU A 763 -8.11 11.77 14.02
CA LEU A 763 -7.37 11.84 15.27
C LEU A 763 -7.24 10.43 15.87
N LYS A 764 -6.00 9.99 16.12
CA LYS A 764 -5.74 8.75 16.85
C LYS A 764 -4.86 9.03 18.06
N ILE A 765 -5.33 8.63 19.23
CA ILE A 765 -4.59 8.77 20.48
C ILE A 765 -4.40 7.37 21.06
N VAL A 766 -3.18 7.09 21.50
CA VAL A 766 -2.82 5.83 22.13
C VAL A 766 -2.16 6.12 23.46
N ASP A 767 -2.67 5.50 24.52
CA ASP A 767 -2.10 5.52 25.87
C ASP A 767 -2.11 6.94 26.48
N PHE A 768 -3.29 7.47 26.84
CA PHE A 768 -3.47 8.85 27.30
C PHE A 768 -4.31 8.92 28.59
N LEU A 769 -4.02 9.88 29.49
CA LEU A 769 -4.52 9.89 30.87
C LEU A 769 -5.83 10.68 31.06
N GLU A 770 -5.98 11.90 30.54
CA GLU A 770 -7.19 12.71 30.78
C GLU A 770 -7.68 13.46 29.54
N LEU A 771 -8.94 13.26 29.15
CA LEU A 771 -9.56 14.00 28.05
C LEU A 771 -9.86 15.44 28.46
N SER A 772 -9.83 16.36 27.49
CA SER A 772 -10.43 17.67 27.73
C SER A 772 -11.95 17.51 27.92
N PRO A 773 -12.55 18.14 28.94
CA PRO A 773 -13.99 18.10 29.17
C PRO A 773 -14.79 18.90 28.14
N GLU A 774 -14.14 19.71 27.29
CA GLU A 774 -14.83 20.62 26.37
C GLU A 774 -14.82 20.16 24.91
N ALA A 775 -15.99 20.21 24.25
CA ALA A 775 -16.11 19.98 22.80
C ALA A 775 -15.27 20.96 21.98
N SER A 776 -15.09 22.20 22.48
CA SER A 776 -14.35 23.30 21.85
C SER A 776 -12.89 22.97 21.61
N ASP A 777 -12.29 22.04 22.36
CA ASP A 777 -10.89 21.69 22.23
C ASP A 777 -10.59 20.72 21.08
N PHE A 778 -11.65 20.14 20.50
CA PHE A 778 -11.55 19.25 19.35
C PHE A 778 -11.66 20.03 18.03
N PRO A 779 -10.97 19.60 16.96
CA PRO A 779 -11.12 20.22 15.66
C PRO A 779 -12.50 19.93 15.05
N SER A 780 -13.11 20.95 14.46
CA SER A 780 -14.49 20.92 13.96
C SER A 780 -14.76 19.94 12.81
N ASN A 781 -13.75 19.63 11.98
CA ASN A 781 -13.89 18.78 10.79
C ASN A 781 -13.42 17.32 11.00
N VAL A 782 -13.24 16.90 12.26
CA VAL A 782 -12.86 15.53 12.59
C VAL A 782 -14.01 14.58 12.27
N THR A 783 -13.73 13.63 11.36
CA THR A 783 -14.69 12.59 10.97
C THR A 783 -14.39 11.25 11.61
N LYS A 784 -13.17 11.05 12.10
CA LYS A 784 -12.72 9.80 12.71
C LYS A 784 -11.86 10.01 13.95
N ILE A 785 -12.30 9.42 15.05
CA ILE A 785 -11.54 9.33 16.30
C ILE A 785 -11.23 7.87 16.60
N THR A 786 -10.00 7.60 17.00
CA THR A 786 -9.58 6.28 17.50
C THR A 786 -8.80 6.46 18.78
N TRP A 787 -9.33 5.93 19.86
CA TRP A 787 -8.65 5.89 21.15
C TRP A 787 -8.29 4.48 21.50
N LYS A 788 -7.05 4.32 21.93
CA LYS A 788 -6.49 3.02 22.25
C LYS A 788 -5.74 3.08 23.58
N GLN A 789 -5.85 2.05 24.42
CA GLN A 789 -5.21 2.02 25.74
C GLN A 789 -5.65 3.22 26.59
N ILE A 790 -6.96 3.33 26.82
CA ILE A 790 -7.60 4.48 27.47
C ILE A 790 -7.56 4.27 28.98
N HIS A 791 -7.17 5.29 29.74
CA HIS A 791 -7.46 5.38 31.17
C HIS A 791 -8.81 6.08 31.30
N LEU A 792 -9.84 5.34 31.75
CA LEU A 792 -11.16 5.88 32.00
C LEU A 792 -11.38 5.87 33.51
N ASP A 793 -11.45 7.06 34.10
CA ASP A 793 -12.11 7.28 35.39
C ASP A 793 -13.61 7.47 35.14
N ASN A 794 -14.45 7.25 36.17
CA ASN A 794 -15.91 7.23 36.07
C ASN A 794 -16.53 8.49 35.41
N ASP A 795 -15.81 9.61 35.35
CA ASP A 795 -16.27 10.89 34.78
C ASP A 795 -15.88 11.14 33.31
N LEU A 796 -15.04 10.31 32.69
CA LEU A 796 -14.49 10.63 31.36
C LEU A 796 -15.47 10.41 30.20
N PHE A 797 -16.34 9.39 30.28
CA PHE A 797 -17.39 9.18 29.26
C PHE A 797 -18.66 10.02 29.50
N SER A 798 -18.83 10.62 30.68
CA SER A 798 -19.91 11.58 30.93
C SER A 798 -19.61 12.98 30.36
N THR A 799 -18.41 13.19 29.80
CA THR A 799 -18.10 14.41 29.05
C THR A 799 -18.81 14.39 27.68
N LYS A 800 -19.92 15.13 27.60
CA LYS A 800 -20.72 15.41 26.38
C LYS A 800 -19.90 15.91 25.17
N ALA A 801 -18.61 16.22 25.36
CA ALA A 801 -17.71 16.77 24.38
C ALA A 801 -17.67 16.01 23.04
N LEU A 802 -17.53 14.68 23.08
CA LEU A 802 -17.52 13.86 21.87
C LEU A 802 -18.88 13.75 21.21
N GLY A 803 -19.94 13.64 22.02
CA GLY A 803 -21.32 13.56 21.55
C GLY A 803 -21.72 14.80 20.75
N CYS A 804 -21.15 15.96 21.10
CA CYS A 804 -21.40 17.23 20.40
C CYS A 804 -20.64 17.39 19.07
N LEU A 805 -19.75 16.47 18.68
CA LEU A 805 -18.96 16.61 17.44
C LEU A 805 -19.83 16.37 16.20
N ALA A 806 -20.24 17.47 15.57
CA ALA A 806 -21.20 17.46 14.46
C ALA A 806 -20.77 16.61 13.25
N ASN A 807 -19.47 16.51 12.97
CA ASN A 807 -18.92 15.82 11.79
C ASN A 807 -18.39 14.41 12.07
N LEU A 808 -18.45 13.94 13.31
CA LEU A 808 -17.88 12.64 13.69
C LEU A 808 -18.67 11.49 13.09
N GLN A 809 -18.04 10.72 12.20
CA GLN A 809 -18.64 9.59 11.49
C GLN A 809 -18.18 8.24 12.02
N ILE A 810 -16.97 8.17 12.59
CA ILE A 810 -16.34 6.93 13.04
C ILE A 810 -15.72 7.12 14.42
N LEU A 811 -16.20 6.36 15.40
CA LEU A 811 -15.63 6.31 16.74
C LEU A 811 -15.13 4.90 17.05
N LYS A 812 -13.87 4.80 17.48
CA LYS A 812 -13.25 3.54 17.89
C LYS A 812 -12.64 3.67 19.28
N LEU A 813 -13.07 2.80 20.18
CA LEU A 813 -12.58 2.68 21.54
C LEU A 813 -11.94 1.29 21.68
N GLU A 814 -10.65 1.25 21.96
CA GLU A 814 -9.90 0.00 22.03
C GLU A 814 -9.09 -0.08 23.33
N ARG A 815 -9.27 -1.14 24.13
CA ARG A 815 -8.47 -1.47 25.31
C ARG A 815 -8.55 -0.41 26.41
N GLN A 816 -9.36 -0.68 27.42
CA GLN A 816 -9.33 0.09 28.64
C GLN A 816 -8.22 -0.41 29.57
N ARG A 817 -7.44 0.50 30.15
CA ARG A 817 -6.37 0.18 31.11
C ARG A 817 -6.83 0.22 32.56
N SER A 818 -7.76 1.11 32.91
CA SER A 818 -8.30 1.16 34.28
C SER A 818 -8.97 -0.17 34.64
N GLN A 819 -8.95 -0.49 35.93
CA GLN A 819 -9.66 -1.66 36.44
C GLN A 819 -11.15 -1.38 36.61
N ASP A 820 -11.53 -0.11 36.63
CA ASP A 820 -12.88 0.35 36.86
C ASP A 820 -13.82 -0.05 35.73
N VAL A 821 -15.06 -0.33 36.12
CA VAL A 821 -16.15 -0.63 35.20
C VAL A 821 -17.07 0.57 35.19
N PHE A 822 -17.47 1.03 34.02
CA PHE A 822 -18.24 2.26 33.86
C PHE A 822 -19.54 2.04 33.10
N ASP A 823 -20.48 2.97 33.25
CA ASP A 823 -21.72 3.01 32.48
C ASP A 823 -21.57 3.95 31.28
N LEU A 824 -22.00 3.50 30.11
CA LEU A 824 -21.99 4.27 28.87
C LEU A 824 -23.39 4.86 28.65
N ASP A 825 -23.55 6.14 28.98
CA ASP A 825 -24.79 6.88 28.76
C ASP A 825 -24.64 7.79 27.52
N VAL A 826 -25.54 7.66 26.56
CA VAL A 826 -25.56 8.50 25.35
C VAL A 826 -26.87 9.25 25.28
N GLY A 827 -26.78 10.58 25.44
CA GLY A 827 -27.94 11.47 25.53
C GLY A 827 -28.61 11.80 24.20
N ALA A 828 -29.84 12.33 24.27
CA ALA A 828 -30.59 12.76 23.09
C ALA A 828 -29.81 13.79 22.25
N GLY A 829 -29.75 13.57 20.93
CA GLY A 829 -29.04 14.44 19.98
C GLY A 829 -27.52 14.27 19.93
N GLU A 830 -26.93 13.42 20.77
CA GLU A 830 -25.51 13.11 20.70
C GLU A 830 -25.15 12.24 19.50
N PHE A 831 -23.94 12.44 18.98
CA PHE A 831 -23.37 11.74 17.83
C PHE A 831 -24.23 11.83 16.55
N PRO A 832 -24.55 13.05 16.09
CA PRO A 832 -25.56 13.28 15.04
C PRO A 832 -25.22 12.62 13.69
N GLN A 833 -23.94 12.47 13.36
CA GLN A 833 -23.46 11.92 12.08
C GLN A 833 -22.71 10.58 12.22
N LEU A 834 -22.72 9.96 13.41
CA LEU A 834 -21.94 8.75 13.67
C LEU A 834 -22.51 7.57 12.88
N GLN A 835 -21.68 7.00 12.00
CA GLN A 835 -22.06 5.87 11.13
C GLN A 835 -21.46 4.55 11.61
N VAL A 836 -20.27 4.59 12.24
CA VAL A 836 -19.55 3.40 12.71
C VAL A 836 -19.10 3.60 14.14
N PHE A 837 -19.57 2.72 15.02
CA PHE A 837 -19.13 2.67 16.41
C PHE A 837 -18.46 1.33 16.71
N GLN A 838 -17.25 1.37 17.27
CA GLN A 838 -16.49 0.19 17.63
C GLN A 838 -16.04 0.27 19.08
N MET A 839 -16.38 -0.76 19.86
CA MET A 839 -15.88 -0.99 21.20
C MET A 839 -15.09 -2.30 21.23
N ARG A 840 -13.85 -2.25 21.72
CA ARG A 840 -13.00 -3.43 21.84
C ARG A 840 -12.30 -3.46 23.19
N GLU A 841 -12.36 -4.58 23.90
CA GLU A 841 -11.66 -4.77 25.17
C GLU A 841 -11.99 -3.62 26.16
N MET A 842 -13.26 -3.21 26.22
CA MET A 842 -13.79 -2.15 27.10
C MET A 842 -14.54 -2.76 28.29
N LYS A 843 -14.50 -2.11 29.45
CA LYS A 843 -15.19 -2.54 30.68
C LYS A 843 -16.47 -1.73 30.90
N VAL A 844 -17.37 -1.78 29.92
CA VAL A 844 -18.70 -1.17 30.01
C VAL A 844 -19.63 -2.14 30.74
N ARG A 845 -20.28 -1.70 31.82
CA ARG A 845 -21.30 -2.50 32.54
C ARG A 845 -22.67 -2.31 31.89
N ASN A 846 -23.20 -1.08 31.93
CA ASN A 846 -24.47 -0.74 31.32
C ASN A 846 -24.27 0.19 30.13
N TRP A 847 -25.07 0.03 29.08
CA TRP A 847 -25.14 0.98 27.97
C TRP A 847 -26.57 1.49 27.83
N ARG A 848 -26.79 2.78 28.11
CA ARG A 848 -28.07 3.47 27.92
C ARG A 848 -28.03 4.39 26.70
N LEU A 849 -29.11 4.37 25.92
CA LEU A 849 -29.21 5.14 24.69
C LEU A 849 -30.56 5.88 24.67
N ASP A 850 -30.53 7.21 24.74
CA ASP A 850 -31.76 8.01 24.67
C ASP A 850 -32.41 7.95 23.28
N LYS A 851 -33.72 8.21 23.24
CA LYS A 851 -34.45 8.41 21.97
C LYS A 851 -33.80 9.55 21.19
N SER A 852 -33.52 9.32 19.90
CA SER A 852 -32.81 10.23 18.96
C SER A 852 -31.28 10.30 19.06
N ALA A 853 -30.64 9.54 19.95
CA ALA A 853 -29.18 9.40 19.96
C ALA A 853 -28.66 8.57 18.77
N MET A 854 -27.47 8.89 18.28
CA MET A 854 -26.78 8.17 17.18
C MET A 854 -27.68 7.89 15.93
N PRO A 855 -28.39 8.90 15.39
CA PRO A 855 -29.45 8.68 14.39
C PRO A 855 -28.95 8.14 13.04
N CYS A 856 -27.64 8.24 12.77
CA CYS A 856 -27.02 7.80 11.51
C CYS A 856 -26.26 6.48 11.63
N LEU A 857 -26.33 5.77 12.77
CA LEU A 857 -25.52 4.59 13.02
C LEU A 857 -25.86 3.47 12.03
N ARG A 858 -24.83 2.93 11.36
CA ARG A 858 -24.96 1.86 10.34
C ARG A 858 -24.30 0.57 10.79
N HIS A 859 -23.15 0.68 11.45
CA HIS A 859 -22.33 -0.46 11.82
C HIS A 859 -21.87 -0.36 13.28
N LEU A 860 -22.20 -1.37 14.07
CA LEU A 860 -21.74 -1.54 15.44
C LEU A 860 -20.85 -2.77 15.54
N LEU A 861 -19.65 -2.60 16.10
CA LEU A 861 -18.71 -3.70 16.39
C LEU A 861 -18.37 -3.72 17.87
N ILE A 862 -18.62 -4.84 18.54
CA ILE A 862 -18.28 -5.09 19.93
C ILE A 862 -17.35 -6.29 19.98
N ASP A 863 -16.16 -6.14 20.52
CA ASP A 863 -15.11 -7.15 20.48
C ASP A 863 -14.50 -7.35 21.88
N SER A 864 -14.64 -8.54 22.47
CA SER A 864 -14.10 -8.90 23.79
C SER A 864 -14.47 -7.90 24.92
N CYS A 865 -15.74 -7.48 25.00
CA CYS A 865 -16.24 -6.61 26.08
C CYS A 865 -16.96 -7.46 27.14
N GLU A 866 -16.22 -7.93 28.14
CA GLU A 866 -16.67 -8.99 29.06
C GLU A 866 -17.76 -8.56 30.05
N TYR A 867 -17.83 -7.27 30.39
CA TYR A 867 -18.76 -6.73 31.39
C TYR A 867 -20.11 -6.27 30.81
N LEU A 868 -20.21 -6.19 29.48
CA LEU A 868 -21.40 -5.71 28.81
C LEU A 868 -22.38 -6.87 28.66
N ASP A 869 -23.43 -6.88 29.49
CA ASP A 869 -24.41 -7.97 29.52
C ASP A 869 -25.58 -7.74 28.56
N GLU A 870 -25.88 -6.49 28.19
CA GLU A 870 -27.07 -6.10 27.42
C GLU A 870 -26.80 -4.96 26.44
N LEU A 871 -27.56 -4.90 25.33
CA LEU A 871 -27.59 -3.74 24.43
C LEU A 871 -28.91 -2.99 24.61
N PRO A 872 -28.90 -1.64 24.53
CA PRO A 872 -30.12 -0.85 24.69
C PRO A 872 -31.16 -1.16 23.61
N GLU A 873 -32.44 -1.22 23.99
CA GLU A 873 -33.55 -1.57 23.10
C GLU A 873 -33.71 -0.54 21.97
N GLU A 874 -33.43 0.73 22.27
CA GLU A 874 -33.49 1.86 21.35
C GLU A 874 -32.57 1.64 20.13
N LEU A 875 -31.47 0.90 20.28
CA LEU A 875 -30.55 0.58 19.19
C LEU A 875 -31.28 -0.13 18.03
N TRP A 876 -32.20 -1.04 18.36
CA TRP A 876 -32.95 -1.82 17.38
C TRP A 876 -34.07 -1.03 16.70
N SER A 877 -34.40 0.15 17.23
CA SER A 877 -35.36 1.07 16.60
C SER A 877 -34.74 1.97 15.51
N LEU A 878 -33.41 1.97 15.38
CA LEU A 878 -32.70 2.79 14.39
C LEU A 878 -32.90 2.26 12.96
N THR A 879 -33.51 3.06 12.09
CA THR A 879 -33.76 2.67 10.68
C THR A 879 -32.50 2.59 9.83
N THR A 880 -31.41 3.25 10.24
CA THR A 880 -30.14 3.26 9.53
C THR A 880 -29.23 2.07 9.85
N LEU A 881 -29.52 1.34 10.93
CA LEU A 881 -28.65 0.26 11.42
C LEU A 881 -28.68 -0.92 10.45
N ARG A 882 -27.51 -1.27 9.90
CA ARG A 882 -27.36 -2.34 8.89
C ARG A 882 -26.68 -3.57 9.44
N LYS A 883 -25.74 -3.39 10.37
CA LYS A 883 -24.92 -4.49 10.90
C LYS A 883 -24.58 -4.28 12.36
N VAL A 884 -24.84 -5.31 13.16
CA VAL A 884 -24.32 -5.44 14.53
C VAL A 884 -23.44 -6.68 14.56
N HIS A 885 -22.17 -6.52 14.92
CA HIS A 885 -21.22 -7.62 15.00
C HIS A 885 -20.65 -7.69 16.40
N THR A 886 -20.91 -8.79 17.10
CA THR A 886 -20.29 -9.10 18.38
C THR A 886 -19.27 -10.21 18.21
N VAL A 887 -18.07 -10.00 18.76
CA VAL A 887 -16.93 -10.91 18.74
C VAL A 887 -16.55 -11.19 20.19
N GLN A 888 -16.52 -12.45 20.57
CA GLN A 888 -16.30 -12.89 21.96
C GLN A 888 -17.17 -12.12 22.97
N PRO A 889 -18.51 -12.10 22.80
CA PRO A 889 -19.40 -11.49 23.80
C PRO A 889 -19.39 -12.27 25.12
N SER A 890 -19.81 -11.62 26.21
CA SER A 890 -20.11 -12.33 27.47
C SER A 890 -21.20 -13.38 27.23
N GLU A 891 -21.23 -14.45 28.03
CA GLU A 891 -22.26 -15.50 27.89
C GLU A 891 -23.67 -14.93 28.01
N ARG A 892 -23.86 -13.96 28.92
CA ARG A 892 -25.14 -13.28 29.13
C ARG A 892 -25.57 -12.49 27.90
N LEU A 893 -24.64 -11.70 27.33
CA LEU A 893 -24.91 -10.94 26.12
C LEU A 893 -25.19 -11.86 24.93
N ALA A 894 -24.43 -12.95 24.78
CA ALA A 894 -24.64 -13.93 23.72
C ALA A 894 -26.04 -14.54 23.80
N ASN A 895 -26.48 -14.98 24.99
CA ASN A 895 -27.78 -15.59 25.22
C ASN A 895 -28.93 -14.60 24.95
N ARG A 896 -28.77 -13.33 25.33
CA ARG A 896 -29.78 -12.30 25.06
C ARG A 896 -29.89 -11.96 23.58
N LEU A 897 -28.75 -11.81 22.89
CA LEU A 897 -28.72 -11.50 21.46
C LEU A 897 -29.31 -12.61 20.58
N GLN A 898 -29.34 -13.86 21.05
CA GLN A 898 -30.03 -14.95 20.34
C GLN A 898 -31.56 -14.78 20.30
N ASN A 899 -32.14 -14.05 21.26
CA ASN A 899 -33.58 -13.87 21.42
C ASN A 899 -34.08 -12.49 20.96
N VAL A 900 -33.23 -11.68 20.30
CA VAL A 900 -33.61 -10.33 19.85
C VAL A 900 -34.43 -10.42 18.56
N GLU A 901 -35.62 -9.84 18.57
CA GLU A 901 -36.39 -9.58 17.35
C GLU A 901 -35.75 -8.43 16.55
N LEU A 902 -35.13 -8.77 15.42
CA LEU A 902 -34.54 -7.79 14.53
C LEU A 902 -35.64 -7.03 13.79
N LYS A 903 -35.81 -5.75 14.13
CA LYS A 903 -36.59 -4.81 13.32
C LYS A 903 -35.69 -4.31 12.19
N ASN A 904 -36.23 -4.28 10.96
CA ASN A 904 -35.52 -3.95 9.71
C ASN A 904 -34.54 -5.03 9.22
N SER A 905 -34.05 -4.90 7.99
CA SER A 905 -33.05 -5.79 7.35
C SER A 905 -31.62 -5.60 7.93
N CYS A 906 -31.50 -5.53 9.26
CA CYS A 906 -30.23 -5.43 9.99
C CYS A 906 -29.62 -6.83 10.18
N LYS A 907 -28.34 -7.00 9.81
CA LYS A 907 -27.60 -8.26 9.96
C LYS A 907 -26.90 -8.32 11.34
N LEU A 908 -27.37 -9.21 12.21
CA LEU A 908 -26.69 -9.54 13.47
C LEU A 908 -25.71 -10.70 13.26
N ILE A 909 -24.46 -10.50 13.68
CA ILE A 909 -23.40 -11.52 13.60
C ILE A 909 -22.81 -11.70 15.00
N ILE A 910 -22.88 -12.92 15.52
CA ILE A 910 -22.26 -13.31 16.79
C ILE A 910 -21.11 -14.26 16.49
N SER A 911 -19.91 -13.94 16.94
CA SER A 911 -18.69 -14.71 16.67
C SER A 911 -17.95 -15.03 17.97
N HIS A 912 -17.86 -16.31 18.35
CA HIS A 912 -17.11 -16.73 19.55
C HIS A 912 -15.58 -16.82 19.35
N ALA A 913 -15.09 -16.52 18.15
CA ALA A 913 -13.67 -16.46 17.81
C ALA A 913 -13.40 -15.17 17.02
N PRO A 914 -12.21 -14.56 17.12
CA PRO A 914 -11.88 -13.35 16.36
C PRO A 914 -12.04 -13.61 14.86
N PRO A 915 -12.56 -12.63 14.08
CA PRO A 915 -12.54 -12.73 12.63
C PRO A 915 -11.08 -12.91 12.19
N SER A 916 -10.82 -13.95 11.42
CA SER A 916 -9.49 -14.32 10.90
C SER A 916 -8.84 -13.11 10.23
N CYS A 917 -7.63 -12.76 10.66
CA CYS A 917 -6.81 -11.69 10.07
C CYS A 917 -6.29 -12.07 8.68
#